data_AF-A0A9W8TQL7-F1
#
_entry.id   AF-A0A9W8TQL7-F1
#
_cell.length_a   1.000
_cell.length_b   1.000
_cell.length_c   1.000
_cell.angle_alpha   90.00
_cell.angle_beta   90.00
_cell.angle_gamma   90.00
#
_symmetry.space_group_name_H-M   'P 1'
#
loop_
_entity.id
_entity.type
_entity.pdbx_description
1 polymer ?
#
loop_
_entity_poly.entity_id
_entity_poly.type
_entity_poly.pdbx_seq_one_letter_code
_entity_poly.pdbx_strand_id
1 'polypeptide(L)'
;MRAAQIVEVCKLPSDYGSILIDQGPSSAQFGKPYQLTTVPIPDAKDDELLVEVAAAGFCHSDLQVLNGQFGTKLPIVFEISVTMSQARRSGPNVSANLPWIPSHEPAGTVSRVGPNCTGNFKVGDRVGPNCTGNFKVGDRVGVLNFKKACTRCTNCGLSKREYKYYEPRYCDVREMAGFQHDGAFAEYMTADPETTVLLPSSLPFEQAAPLMCAGATVWGALEKATEGLAPGNTIGIIGIGGLGHLGVQFAKAMGYRTVAIDSRAEGRQLATEVPSPGLRPDMVIDSSSTDATERVFEITGGEGLAAVVVCTDSLEVNAWALQLLRIRGTLMLLGLPPERWQFDSDIIVFRELVLKGSYVASKESTERMMQMVEKNKIRSHLTVIPWDGIPTIIDAYKDKSFRGRLVVQISNLMANLSFRRKMSVFFKDVLPDNPVKEGDADKLLALVGCTIDPNASNDYCQLLAAVHDCAEHVMSLPDYQPIPDIKTYPRENIHRPSETEQVFGAAWAHKFLIRGNSAGGSLKGNTVCLKDCIAVAEVPQFYGSDAFPAWTPRTDATVVTRVLEAGADIHGTAVCENFCNSTSSFTSAQGTIENPHCEGYSAGGSTSGGAALVSSGMIDIAIGTDQGGSIRVPASLCGCIGIKPTHGLVPYTGITSGDAIDDHTGPLTRSVLLAAKCLDTIAGYDGIDDRSVGAGEHGSWRFSESLRHVGLSPRLDGIKIGMVIEGFEQSVVQPAVRQVVRSAAQRMREIGAIVEEVSIPLHLEGPAIWTIQQRISGAAGILGQAHGRRVLGLTEFEHARLPWTADNFSKLFPSTQNTVINGLYLSQNFPGLYGKTVNIGRQIRDAYEDALTRFDVLVMPTTPYVAPKHGSRGSPRSCFEPSIGLTTNTAILNVTGHPAMSLPVGFASAKEDASICLPVGMQIIGGLWQDMKVLRVGHAWESNFDWMSSKPEGPDVVRNALLEDVGIGKMDEKQPITLEQTTPVVTTDVI
;
A
#
# COMPACT_ATOMS: atom_id res chain seq x y z
N MET A 1 32.18 -66.18 19.72
CA MET A 1 33.14 -65.17 20.27
C MET A 1 33.90 -64.61 19.09
N ARG A 2 33.99 -63.32 18.77
CA ARG A 2 33.41 -62.05 19.23
C ARG A 2 33.50 -61.14 17.98
N ALA A 3 32.42 -60.49 17.57
CA ALA A 3 32.50 -59.33 16.68
C ALA A 3 31.96 -58.16 17.51
N ALA A 4 32.86 -57.25 17.87
CA ALA A 4 32.59 -56.13 18.75
C ALA A 4 31.67 -55.12 18.05
N GLN A 5 30.58 -54.78 18.72
CA GLN A 5 29.78 -53.58 18.46
C GLN A 5 30.66 -52.35 18.65
N ILE A 6 30.81 -51.55 17.59
CA ILE A 6 31.18 -50.15 17.71
C ILE A 6 29.89 -49.37 17.44
N VAL A 7 29.35 -48.80 18.50
CA VAL A 7 28.33 -47.76 18.46
C VAL A 7 29.05 -46.47 18.11
N GLU A 8 29.08 -46.11 16.82
CA GLU A 8 29.36 -44.73 16.42
C GLU A 8 28.09 -43.92 16.64
N VAL A 9 28.03 -43.25 17.80
CA VAL A 9 27.14 -42.11 18.00
C VAL A 9 27.62 -41.03 17.02
N CYS A 10 26.83 -40.77 15.98
CA CYS A 10 26.99 -39.60 15.13
C CYS A 10 26.99 -38.34 16.01
N LYS A 11 28.18 -37.86 16.37
CA LYS A 11 28.40 -36.47 16.74
C LYS A 11 28.14 -35.63 15.50
N LEU A 12 26.93 -35.07 15.41
CA LEU A 12 26.68 -33.95 14.51
C LEU A 12 27.50 -32.74 14.99
N PRO A 13 28.04 -31.91 14.09
CA PRO A 13 28.88 -30.77 14.46
C PRO A 13 28.08 -29.76 15.29
N SER A 14 28.63 -29.42 16.44
CA SER A 14 28.24 -28.31 17.29
C SER A 14 28.79 -27.00 16.73
N ASP A 15 28.22 -26.42 15.68
CA ASP A 15 28.70 -25.14 15.17
C ASP A 15 27.56 -24.34 14.47
N TYR A 16 27.07 -23.33 15.20
CA TYR A 16 26.34 -22.12 14.79
C TYR A 16 24.98 -22.24 14.08
N GLY A 17 23.92 -21.77 14.74
CA GLY A 17 22.64 -21.48 14.11
C GLY A 17 21.53 -20.99 15.06
N SER A 18 21.60 -19.75 15.52
CA SER A 18 20.36 -18.98 15.79
C SER A 18 20.56 -17.53 15.39
N ILE A 19 19.84 -17.07 14.37
CA ILE A 19 20.00 -15.73 13.81
C ILE A 19 19.06 -14.77 14.54
N LEU A 20 19.63 -13.72 15.12
CA LEU A 20 19.03 -12.40 15.00
C LEU A 20 20.18 -11.44 14.43
N ILE A 21 20.04 -10.18 14.00
CA ILE A 21 21.14 -9.43 13.25
C ILE A 21 21.64 -8.11 13.92
N ASP A 22 22.80 -8.12 14.61
CA ASP A 22 23.44 -6.93 15.23
C ASP A 22 24.21 -6.01 14.24
N GLN A 23 24.31 -4.73 14.60
CA GLN A 23 25.48 -3.87 14.38
C GLN A 23 25.75 -3.03 15.66
N GLY A 24 26.58 -3.52 16.58
CA GLY A 24 27.31 -2.72 17.57
C GLY A 24 26.79 -2.76 19.03
N PRO A 25 27.68 -2.99 20.02
CA PRO A 25 27.33 -3.15 21.44
C PRO A 25 26.97 -1.86 22.22
N SER A 26 26.22 -0.90 21.66
CA SER A 26 26.15 0.47 22.21
C SER A 26 24.80 1.19 22.35
N SER A 27 23.61 0.55 22.35
CA SER A 27 22.39 1.34 22.05
C SER A 27 21.02 0.98 22.65
N ALA A 28 20.86 0.49 23.87
CA ALA A 28 19.49 0.19 24.33
C ALA A 28 19.15 0.41 25.79
N GLN A 29 17.83 0.48 25.91
CA GLN A 29 17.06 1.42 26.71
C GLN A 29 15.63 0.89 26.67
N PHE A 30 14.94 0.93 27.81
CA PHE A 30 13.49 0.73 27.85
C PHE A 30 12.77 1.67 26.86
N GLY A 31 11.68 1.19 26.27
CA GLY A 31 10.84 1.99 25.37
C GLY A 31 11.41 2.22 23.95
N LYS A 32 12.52 1.56 23.57
CA LYS A 32 13.02 1.55 22.18
C LYS A 32 12.48 0.33 21.40
N PRO A 33 12.38 0.43 20.06
CA PRO A 33 12.08 -0.70 19.17
C PRO A 33 12.98 -1.91 19.41
N TYR A 34 12.44 -3.11 19.20
CA TYR A 34 13.25 -4.33 19.25
C TYR A 34 14.28 -4.34 18.12
N GLN A 35 15.44 -4.93 18.41
CA GLN A 35 16.47 -5.20 17.42
C GLN A 35 16.64 -6.71 17.30
N LEU A 36 16.75 -7.19 16.07
CA LEU A 36 17.18 -8.56 15.81
C LEU A 36 18.71 -8.60 16.09
N THR A 37 19.29 -9.53 16.88
CA THR A 37 20.73 -9.95 17.06
C THR A 37 21.11 -11.48 17.22
N THR A 38 22.22 -12.04 16.68
CA THR A 38 22.46 -13.52 16.69
C THR A 38 22.84 -14.00 18.09
N VAL A 39 22.15 -15.03 18.59
CA VAL A 39 22.43 -15.66 19.89
C VAL A 39 22.76 -17.14 19.71
N PRO A 40 23.37 -17.84 20.68
CA PRO A 40 23.51 -19.29 20.64
C PRO A 40 22.17 -20.01 20.91
N ILE A 41 21.96 -21.17 20.31
CA ILE A 41 20.83 -22.05 20.66
C ILE A 41 21.00 -22.43 22.14
N PRO A 42 19.97 -22.26 22.98
CA PRO A 42 20.10 -22.57 24.40
C PRO A 42 20.20 -24.09 24.61
N ASP A 43 21.11 -24.50 25.50
CA ASP A 43 21.23 -25.89 25.89
C ASP A 43 20.15 -26.26 26.91
N ALA A 44 19.14 -27.01 26.47
CA ALA A 44 18.18 -27.64 27.37
C ALA A 44 18.90 -28.60 28.33
N LYS A 45 18.69 -28.39 29.64
CA LYS A 45 19.20 -29.24 30.72
C LYS A 45 18.52 -30.61 30.74
N ASP A 46 19.01 -31.49 31.61
CA ASP A 46 18.49 -32.86 31.72
C ASP A 46 16.99 -32.93 32.05
N ASP A 47 16.45 -31.91 32.72
CA ASP A 47 15.06 -31.79 33.14
C ASP A 47 14.25 -30.73 32.35
N GLU A 48 14.77 -30.27 31.21
CA GLU A 48 14.11 -29.27 30.34
C GLU A 48 13.80 -29.83 28.95
N LEU A 49 12.89 -29.17 28.25
CA LEU A 49 12.62 -29.36 26.83
C LEU A 49 13.33 -28.27 26.03
N LEU A 50 13.84 -28.62 24.85
CA LEU A 50 14.14 -27.63 23.81
C LEU A 50 12.94 -27.58 22.86
N VAL A 51 12.37 -26.40 22.71
CA VAL A 51 11.22 -26.16 21.82
C VAL A 51 11.71 -25.33 20.64
N GLU A 52 11.50 -25.85 19.43
CA GLU A 52 11.56 -25.09 18.19
C GLU A 52 10.30 -24.23 18.09
N VAL A 53 10.45 -22.93 18.25
CA VAL A 53 9.32 -22.01 18.35
C VAL A 53 8.77 -21.76 16.95
N ALA A 54 7.48 -22.00 16.77
CA ALA A 54 6.80 -21.78 15.50
C ALA A 54 6.09 -20.44 15.43
N ALA A 55 5.49 -20.03 16.54
CA ALA A 55 4.88 -18.72 16.69
C ALA A 55 5.04 -18.24 18.13
N ALA A 56 5.10 -16.92 18.30
CA ALA A 56 5.18 -16.29 19.62
C ALA A 56 4.30 -15.04 19.67
N GLY A 57 3.48 -14.92 20.72
CA GLY A 57 2.60 -13.76 20.91
C GLY A 57 3.32 -12.55 21.50
N PHE A 58 2.85 -11.34 21.16
CA PHE A 58 3.18 -10.11 21.89
C PHE A 58 1.98 -9.70 22.74
N CYS A 59 2.14 -9.73 24.06
CA CYS A 59 1.11 -9.44 25.03
C CYS A 59 1.32 -8.07 25.70
N HIS A 60 0.28 -7.54 26.35
CA HIS A 60 0.39 -6.31 27.14
C HIS A 60 1.51 -6.36 28.18
N SER A 61 1.70 -7.52 28.82
CA SER A 61 2.76 -7.68 29.81
C SER A 61 4.16 -7.57 29.20
N ASP A 62 4.34 -7.88 27.91
CA ASP A 62 5.61 -7.65 27.21
C ASP A 62 5.88 -6.15 27.01
N LEU A 63 4.84 -5.36 26.73
CA LEU A 63 4.94 -3.89 26.72
C LEU A 63 5.26 -3.32 28.12
N GLN A 64 4.67 -3.87 29.17
CA GLN A 64 4.96 -3.48 30.55
C GLN A 64 6.42 -3.80 30.92
N VAL A 65 6.92 -4.97 30.54
CA VAL A 65 8.34 -5.34 30.67
C VAL A 65 9.24 -4.38 29.89
N LEU A 66 8.89 -4.04 28.65
CA LEU A 66 9.60 -3.03 27.83
C LEU A 66 9.59 -1.62 28.44
N ASN A 67 8.61 -1.31 29.29
CA ASN A 67 8.51 -0.04 30.00
C ASN A 67 9.20 -0.08 31.38
N GLY A 68 9.90 -1.17 31.73
CA GLY A 68 10.59 -1.31 33.01
C GLY A 68 9.68 -1.62 34.20
N GLN A 69 8.47 -2.07 33.93
CA GLN A 69 7.57 -2.58 34.95
C GLN A 69 8.02 -4.01 35.37
N PHE A 70 7.67 -4.44 36.58
CA PHE A 70 8.06 -5.72 37.20
C PHE A 70 9.51 -5.86 37.72
N GLY A 71 10.26 -4.76 37.83
CA GLY A 71 11.62 -4.79 38.37
C GLY A 71 12.57 -5.65 37.53
N THR A 72 12.25 -5.82 36.24
CA THR A 72 13.10 -6.48 35.26
C THR A 72 14.36 -5.65 35.07
N LYS A 73 15.52 -6.31 34.99
CA LYS A 73 16.72 -5.65 34.45
C LYS A 73 16.46 -5.38 32.97
N LEU A 74 16.96 -4.26 32.44
CA LEU A 74 16.78 -3.83 31.04
C LEU A 74 16.60 -5.03 30.09
N PRO A 75 15.39 -5.30 29.59
CA PRO A 75 15.21 -6.01 28.36
C PRO A 75 15.77 -5.05 27.31
N ILE A 76 16.97 -5.40 26.87
CA ILE A 76 17.69 -4.82 25.74
C ILE A 76 18.56 -3.60 26.13
N VAL A 77 19.86 -3.88 25.96
CA VAL A 77 21.18 -3.18 25.93
C VAL A 77 21.53 -2.19 27.05
N PHE A 78 22.84 -2.05 27.24
CA PHE A 78 23.55 -1.49 28.37
C PHE A 78 24.42 -0.32 27.88
N GLU A 79 24.56 0.71 28.70
CA GLU A 79 25.71 1.63 28.65
C GLU A 79 26.16 1.87 30.11
N ILE A 80 27.44 1.66 30.42
CA ILE A 80 28.06 2.24 31.63
C ILE A 80 29.20 3.12 31.17
N SER A 81 29.03 4.42 31.38
CA SER A 81 30.11 5.32 31.76
C SER A 81 29.98 5.62 33.25
N VAL A 82 30.53 4.75 34.10
CA VAL A 82 30.90 5.10 35.47
C VAL A 82 32.27 4.51 35.72
N THR A 83 33.25 5.41 35.83
CA THR A 83 34.59 5.14 36.33
C THR A 83 34.53 4.45 37.69
N MET A 84 35.46 3.51 37.90
CA MET A 84 35.64 2.80 39.17
C MET A 84 35.66 3.76 40.37
N SER A 85 34.61 3.74 41.18
CA SER A 85 34.72 3.63 42.64
C SER A 85 33.34 3.35 43.25
N GLN A 86 33.31 2.46 44.25
CA GLN A 86 32.16 2.11 45.11
C GLN A 86 31.25 0.96 44.64
N ALA A 87 31.78 -0.27 44.71
CA ALA A 87 30.99 -1.46 45.03
C ALA A 87 31.68 -2.22 46.18
N ARG A 88 31.29 -1.92 47.42
CA ARG A 88 31.50 -2.83 48.56
C ARG A 88 30.14 -3.14 49.17
N ARG A 89 29.88 -4.45 49.33
CA ARG A 89 28.84 -5.14 50.12
C ARG A 89 27.60 -5.62 49.34
N SER A 90 27.70 -6.82 48.75
CA SER A 90 26.76 -7.95 48.99
C SER A 90 27.04 -9.15 48.06
N GLY A 91 27.41 -10.31 48.65
CA GLY A 91 27.09 -11.72 48.30
C GLY A 91 27.32 -12.28 46.87
N PRO A 92 27.88 -13.50 46.70
CA PRO A 92 28.26 -14.06 45.40
C PRO A 92 27.14 -14.88 44.70
N ASN A 93 27.23 -14.92 43.36
CA ASN A 93 26.58 -15.81 42.38
C ASN A 93 25.16 -15.49 41.88
N VAL A 94 25.06 -14.60 40.88
CA VAL A 94 24.40 -14.88 39.57
C VAL A 94 25.23 -14.16 38.50
N SER A 95 25.79 -14.91 37.56
CA SER A 95 26.58 -14.40 36.45
C SER A 95 25.77 -13.46 35.54
N ALA A 96 26.41 -12.37 35.14
CA ALA A 96 25.93 -11.41 34.16
C ALA A 96 25.73 -12.05 32.78
N ASN A 97 24.49 -12.13 32.30
CA ASN A 97 24.17 -12.18 30.87
C ASN A 97 22.91 -11.34 30.69
N LEU A 98 23.10 -10.07 30.36
CA LEU A 98 22.08 -9.19 29.81
C LEU A 98 22.46 -8.94 28.35
N PRO A 99 21.49 -8.81 27.42
CA PRO A 99 20.03 -8.76 27.62
C PRO A 99 19.29 -10.11 27.43
N TRP A 100 18.01 -10.17 27.85
CA TRP A 100 17.10 -11.32 27.69
C TRP A 100 16.24 -11.22 26.42
N ILE A 101 15.85 -12.37 25.84
CA ILE A 101 14.92 -12.48 24.71
C ILE A 101 13.46 -12.21 25.15
N PRO A 102 12.67 -11.38 24.44
CA PRO A 102 11.30 -11.04 24.83
C PRO A 102 10.25 -12.11 24.42
N SER A 103 8.98 -11.85 24.76
CA SER A 103 7.80 -12.71 24.58
C SER A 103 7.70 -13.89 25.54
N HIS A 104 6.49 -14.13 26.04
CA HIS A 104 6.15 -15.21 26.95
C HIS A 104 4.96 -16.05 26.47
N GLU A 105 4.66 -15.99 25.16
CA GLU A 105 3.53 -16.68 24.52
C GLU A 105 3.99 -17.65 23.41
N PRO A 106 4.87 -18.63 23.68
CA PRO A 106 5.36 -19.56 22.67
C PRO A 106 4.37 -20.66 22.28
N ALA A 107 4.36 -21.00 21.01
CA ALA A 107 3.82 -22.25 20.48
C ALA A 107 4.80 -22.84 19.45
N GLY A 108 5.07 -24.13 19.51
CA GLY A 108 6.12 -24.76 18.71
C GLY A 108 6.14 -26.28 18.78
N THR A 109 7.27 -26.85 18.37
CA THR A 109 7.49 -28.30 18.35
C THR A 109 8.66 -28.66 19.26
N VAL A 110 8.55 -29.74 20.04
CA VAL A 110 9.67 -30.24 20.84
C VAL A 110 10.77 -30.75 19.91
N SER A 111 11.95 -30.13 19.95
CA SER A 111 13.11 -30.51 19.14
C SER A 111 14.10 -31.38 19.90
N ARG A 112 14.19 -31.22 21.23
CA ARG A 112 15.00 -32.06 22.12
C ARG A 112 14.28 -32.26 23.46
N VAL A 113 14.42 -33.46 24.02
CA VAL A 113 13.90 -33.82 25.34
C VAL A 113 15.09 -34.13 26.24
N GLY A 114 15.20 -33.45 27.38
CA GLY A 114 16.21 -33.77 28.38
C GLY A 114 16.12 -35.23 28.84
N PRO A 115 17.25 -35.92 29.14
CA PRO A 115 17.24 -37.32 29.54
C PRO A 115 16.30 -37.68 30.71
N ASN A 116 16.05 -36.75 31.63
CA ASN A 116 15.12 -36.98 32.74
C ASN A 116 13.66 -36.78 32.36
N CYS A 117 13.36 -36.26 31.17
CA CYS A 117 12.01 -36.00 30.67
C CYS A 117 11.41 -37.13 29.81
N THR A 118 12.11 -38.27 29.65
CA THR A 118 11.63 -39.41 28.84
C THR A 118 10.99 -40.51 29.70
N GLY A 119 9.73 -40.89 29.42
CA GLY A 119 9.04 -42.02 30.06
C GLY A 119 7.69 -42.35 29.40
N ASN A 120 7.15 -43.55 29.65
CA ASN A 120 5.82 -44.01 29.22
C ASN A 120 4.86 -44.03 30.43
N PHE A 121 4.36 -42.86 30.82
CA PHE A 121 3.36 -42.70 31.89
C PHE A 121 1.95 -42.46 31.32
N LYS A 122 0.91 -43.05 31.91
CA LYS A 122 -0.48 -42.86 31.46
C LYS A 122 -1.04 -41.56 32.04
N VAL A 123 -2.04 -40.99 31.36
CA VAL A 123 -2.82 -39.85 31.87
C VAL A 123 -3.38 -40.21 33.25
N GLY A 124 -2.90 -39.52 34.30
CA GLY A 124 -3.26 -39.78 35.70
C GLY A 124 -2.20 -40.46 36.57
N ASP A 125 -1.05 -40.87 36.02
CA ASP A 125 0.04 -41.45 36.81
C ASP A 125 0.78 -40.35 37.63
N ARG A 126 0.91 -40.55 38.95
CA ARG A 126 1.73 -39.71 39.83
C ARG A 126 3.17 -40.24 39.85
N VAL A 127 4.12 -39.47 39.36
CA VAL A 127 5.54 -39.84 39.31
C VAL A 127 6.38 -38.87 40.16
N GLY A 128 7.51 -39.36 40.68
CA GLY A 128 8.32 -38.73 41.74
C GLY A 128 8.92 -37.34 41.40
N PRO A 129 9.67 -36.74 42.36
CA PRO A 129 9.95 -35.30 42.43
C PRO A 129 10.77 -34.66 41.29
N ASN A 130 11.16 -35.40 40.26
CA ASN A 130 12.11 -34.94 39.23
C ASN A 130 11.68 -35.17 37.76
N CYS A 131 10.44 -35.62 37.44
CA CYS A 131 9.95 -35.64 36.06
C CYS A 131 8.42 -35.78 35.98
N THR A 132 7.76 -34.95 35.14
CA THR A 132 6.30 -34.73 35.13
C THR A 132 5.68 -34.59 33.73
N GLY A 133 6.28 -35.17 32.67
CA GLY A 133 5.62 -35.25 31.35
C GLY A 133 6.15 -36.34 30.39
N ASN A 134 5.25 -37.00 29.65
CA ASN A 134 5.60 -37.84 28.49
C ASN A 134 5.74 -37.00 27.22
N PHE A 135 6.77 -36.15 27.13
CA PHE A 135 7.04 -35.42 25.89
C PHE A 135 7.98 -36.22 24.99
N LYS A 136 7.72 -36.22 23.68
CA LYS A 136 8.62 -36.74 22.65
C LYS A 136 8.98 -35.65 21.65
N VAL A 137 10.14 -35.83 21.02
CA VAL A 137 10.53 -35.01 19.87
C VAL A 137 9.41 -35.08 18.81
N GLY A 138 9.03 -33.92 18.27
CA GLY A 138 7.91 -33.77 17.33
C GLY A 138 6.56 -33.44 17.97
N ASP A 139 6.44 -33.44 19.30
CA ASP A 139 5.19 -33.02 19.95
C ASP A 139 4.94 -31.52 19.73
N ARG A 140 3.70 -31.19 19.32
CA ARG A 140 3.21 -29.81 19.24
C ARG A 140 2.89 -29.33 20.64
N VAL A 141 3.53 -28.24 21.06
CA VAL A 141 3.43 -27.75 22.44
C VAL A 141 3.24 -26.24 22.49
N GLY A 142 2.54 -25.79 23.52
CA GLY A 142 2.55 -24.40 23.98
C GLY A 142 3.12 -24.35 25.40
N VAL A 143 3.80 -23.25 25.74
CA VAL A 143 4.48 -23.12 27.04
C VAL A 143 3.93 -21.93 27.79
N LEU A 144 3.46 -22.15 29.01
CA LEU A 144 3.08 -21.08 29.93
C LEU A 144 4.33 -20.31 30.39
N ASN A 145 4.15 -19.05 30.77
CA ASN A 145 5.24 -18.12 31.03
C ASN A 145 6.15 -18.47 32.24
N PHE A 146 5.77 -19.40 33.11
CA PHE A 146 6.56 -19.75 34.29
C PHE A 146 7.65 -20.78 34.00
N LYS A 147 8.78 -20.64 34.68
CA LYS A 147 9.81 -21.67 34.81
C LYS A 147 9.59 -22.49 36.10
N LYS A 148 10.52 -23.38 36.43
CA LYS A 148 10.45 -24.29 37.58
C LYS A 148 10.25 -23.59 38.91
N ALA A 149 9.43 -24.16 39.79
CA ALA A 149 9.30 -23.71 41.17
C ALA A 149 10.58 -24.00 41.98
N CYS A 150 10.98 -23.10 42.90
CA CYS A 150 12.22 -23.29 43.67
C CYS A 150 12.19 -24.43 44.70
N THR A 151 11.00 -24.99 44.98
CA THR A 151 10.72 -26.08 45.93
C THR A 151 11.01 -25.82 47.42
N ARG A 152 11.64 -24.70 47.76
CA ARG A 152 12.12 -24.41 49.14
C ARG A 152 11.38 -23.27 49.84
N CYS A 153 10.75 -22.37 49.09
CA CYS A 153 10.05 -21.23 49.67
C CYS A 153 8.74 -21.63 50.37
N THR A 154 8.23 -20.75 51.23
CA THR A 154 7.01 -20.99 52.02
C THR A 154 5.83 -21.34 51.13
N ASN A 155 5.66 -20.61 50.02
CA ASN A 155 4.54 -20.82 49.11
C ASN A 155 4.68 -22.09 48.26
N CYS A 156 5.90 -22.53 47.92
CA CYS A 156 6.11 -23.87 47.36
C CYS A 156 5.72 -24.98 48.35
N GLY A 157 6.02 -24.79 49.63
CA GLY A 157 5.61 -25.72 50.68
C GLY A 157 4.08 -25.77 50.85
N LEU A 158 3.41 -24.61 50.76
CA LEU A 158 1.94 -24.52 50.77
C LEU A 158 1.32 -25.20 49.55
N SER A 159 1.79 -24.88 48.34
CA SER A 159 1.27 -25.49 47.13
C SER A 159 1.44 -27.01 47.13
N LYS A 160 2.57 -27.51 47.66
CA LYS A 160 2.81 -28.96 47.78
C LYS A 160 1.83 -29.64 48.73
N ARG A 161 1.34 -28.95 49.76
CA ARG A 161 0.31 -29.49 50.67
C ARG A 161 -1.08 -29.42 50.05
N GLU A 162 -1.41 -28.31 49.41
CA GLU A 162 -2.76 -28.05 48.88
C GLU A 162 -3.03 -28.79 47.57
N TYR A 163 -2.10 -28.67 46.61
CA TYR A 163 -2.25 -29.21 45.26
C TYR A 163 -1.47 -30.52 45.03
N LYS A 164 -0.65 -30.94 46.00
CA LYS A 164 0.23 -32.14 45.93
C LYS A 164 1.40 -32.04 44.95
N TYR A 165 1.60 -30.88 44.31
CA TYR A 165 2.76 -30.53 43.48
C TYR A 165 3.28 -29.12 43.78
N TYR A 166 4.45 -28.79 43.28
CA TYR A 166 4.98 -27.43 43.42
C TYR A 166 4.37 -26.56 42.33
N GLU A 167 3.64 -25.51 42.71
CA GLU A 167 2.94 -24.64 41.78
C GLU A 167 3.82 -23.41 41.48
N PRO A 168 4.43 -23.31 40.29
CA PRO A 168 5.34 -22.20 39.98
C PRO A 168 4.66 -20.83 40.08
N ARG A 169 3.35 -20.75 39.80
CA ARG A 169 2.56 -19.52 39.88
C ARG A 169 2.54 -18.87 41.25
N TYR A 170 2.79 -19.62 42.32
CA TYR A 170 2.78 -19.12 43.69
C TYR A 170 4.16 -19.07 44.32
N CYS A 171 5.22 -19.45 43.59
CA CYS A 171 6.59 -19.39 44.13
C CYS A 171 7.00 -17.96 44.51
N ASP A 172 7.71 -17.81 45.64
CA ASP A 172 8.22 -16.52 46.14
C ASP A 172 9.38 -15.97 45.29
N VAL A 173 10.16 -16.87 44.68
CA VAL A 173 11.27 -16.56 43.77
C VAL A 173 10.90 -16.96 42.35
N ARG A 174 9.77 -16.43 41.90
CA ARG A 174 9.17 -16.78 40.62
C ARG A 174 10.07 -16.36 39.45
N GLU A 175 10.25 -17.27 38.51
CA GLU A 175 11.00 -17.05 37.29
C GLU A 175 10.07 -17.14 36.07
N MET A 176 10.15 -16.18 35.15
CA MET A 176 9.29 -16.12 33.98
C MET A 176 10.10 -15.88 32.70
N ALA A 177 9.77 -16.64 31.65
CA ALA A 177 10.29 -16.45 30.30
C ALA A 177 9.82 -15.08 29.76
N GLY A 178 10.70 -14.34 29.10
CA GLY A 178 10.43 -12.99 28.58
C GLY A 178 10.49 -11.86 29.63
N PHE A 179 10.70 -12.18 30.91
CA PHE A 179 10.76 -11.19 32.01
C PHE A 179 12.13 -11.21 32.70
N GLN A 180 12.52 -12.37 33.24
CA GLN A 180 13.80 -12.57 33.94
C GLN A 180 14.67 -13.65 33.29
N HIS A 181 14.18 -14.28 32.23
CA HIS A 181 14.82 -15.35 31.45
C HIS A 181 14.46 -15.19 29.98
N ASP A 182 15.22 -15.84 29.09
CA ASP A 182 14.93 -15.83 27.66
C ASP A 182 13.53 -16.34 27.32
N GLY A 183 12.85 -15.53 26.51
CA GLY A 183 11.51 -15.71 26.01
C GLY A 183 11.44 -16.39 24.66
N ALA A 184 10.36 -16.09 23.92
CA ALA A 184 9.92 -16.83 22.74
C ALA A 184 10.16 -16.14 21.40
N PHE A 185 10.65 -14.89 21.37
CA PHE A 185 11.08 -14.24 20.11
C PHE A 185 12.45 -14.75 19.64
N ALA A 186 12.56 -16.07 19.52
CA ALA A 186 13.74 -16.80 19.09
C ALA A 186 13.33 -18.12 18.43
N GLU A 187 14.19 -18.65 17.55
CA GLU A 187 13.97 -19.92 16.86
C GLU A 187 13.87 -21.11 17.84
N TYR A 188 14.58 -21.03 18.96
CA TYR A 188 14.58 -22.05 20.00
C TYR A 188 14.46 -21.42 21.39
N MET A 189 13.74 -22.10 22.28
CA MET A 189 13.70 -21.76 23.70
C MET A 189 13.74 -23.00 24.58
N THR A 190 14.20 -22.85 25.81
CA THR A 190 14.03 -23.89 26.83
C THR A 190 12.68 -23.76 27.52
N ALA A 191 12.03 -24.90 27.73
CA ALA A 191 10.72 -24.98 28.37
C ALA A 191 10.74 -26.00 29.51
N ASP A 192 9.98 -25.71 30.56
CA ASP A 192 9.78 -26.64 31.67
C ASP A 192 8.60 -27.59 31.34
N PRO A 193 8.76 -28.92 31.43
CA PRO A 193 7.66 -29.86 31.26
C PRO A 193 6.43 -29.58 32.15
N GLU A 194 6.59 -28.97 33.34
CA GLU A 194 5.51 -28.64 34.27
C GLU A 194 4.65 -27.46 33.83
N THR A 195 5.15 -26.66 32.89
CA THR A 195 4.46 -25.48 32.36
C THR A 195 4.17 -25.60 30.87
N THR A 196 4.49 -26.76 30.27
CA THR A 196 4.25 -27.08 28.87
C THR A 196 2.97 -27.90 28.69
N VAL A 197 2.15 -27.57 27.70
CA VAL A 197 0.91 -28.28 27.33
C VAL A 197 0.95 -28.78 25.89
N LEU A 198 0.32 -29.92 25.62
CA LEU A 198 0.17 -30.44 24.25
C LEU A 198 -0.88 -29.64 23.48
N LEU A 199 -0.59 -29.38 22.22
CA LEU A 199 -1.50 -28.68 21.31
C LEU A 199 -2.23 -29.67 20.40
N PRO A 200 -3.53 -29.48 20.16
CA PRO A 200 -4.26 -30.22 19.13
C PRO A 200 -3.63 -30.05 17.75
N SER A 201 -3.64 -31.11 16.93
CA SER A 201 -3.14 -31.05 15.54
C SER A 201 -3.94 -30.08 14.68
N SER A 202 -5.23 -29.88 15.01
CA SER A 202 -6.14 -28.97 14.29
C SER A 202 -5.96 -27.48 14.65
N LEU A 203 -5.05 -27.15 15.58
CA LEU A 203 -4.81 -25.78 16.04
C LEU A 203 -3.49 -25.25 15.44
N PRO A 204 -3.55 -24.23 14.55
CA PRO A 204 -2.35 -23.55 14.04
C PRO A 204 -1.53 -22.94 15.18
N PHE A 205 -0.20 -22.89 15.01
CA PHE A 205 0.69 -22.38 16.07
C PHE A 205 0.44 -20.91 16.38
N GLU A 206 0.11 -20.12 15.35
CA GLU A 206 -0.22 -18.70 15.47
C GLU A 206 -1.47 -18.48 16.32
N GLN A 207 -2.43 -19.40 16.24
CA GLN A 207 -3.64 -19.39 17.08
C GLN A 207 -3.38 -19.95 18.48
N ALA A 208 -2.41 -20.84 18.64
CA ALA A 208 -2.03 -21.42 19.92
C ALA A 208 -1.22 -20.46 20.79
N ALA A 209 -0.35 -19.64 20.20
CA ALA A 209 0.55 -18.73 20.92
C ALA A 209 -0.20 -17.79 21.90
N PRO A 210 -1.23 -17.02 21.49
CA PRO A 210 -1.99 -16.16 22.42
C PRO A 210 -2.74 -16.92 23.51
N LEU A 211 -2.99 -18.22 23.33
CA LEU A 211 -3.66 -19.02 24.34
C LEU A 211 -2.74 -19.32 25.53
N MET A 212 -1.42 -19.24 25.36
CA MET A 212 -0.45 -19.53 26.42
C MET A 212 -0.31 -18.43 27.47
N CYS A 213 -0.84 -17.23 27.22
CA CYS A 213 -1.08 -16.26 28.29
C CYS A 213 -2.51 -15.71 28.26
N ALA A 214 -2.96 -15.02 27.19
CA ALA A 214 -4.32 -14.46 27.21
C ALA A 214 -5.40 -15.52 27.40
N GLY A 215 -5.35 -16.61 26.62
CA GLY A 215 -6.30 -17.71 26.77
C GLY A 215 -6.27 -18.28 28.20
N ALA A 216 -5.10 -18.71 28.66
CA ALA A 216 -4.90 -19.30 29.97
C ALA A 216 -5.32 -18.35 31.12
N THR A 217 -5.10 -17.03 30.97
CA THR A 217 -5.48 -16.02 31.96
C THR A 217 -7.00 -15.91 32.08
N VAL A 218 -7.70 -15.69 30.96
CA VAL A 218 -9.15 -15.51 30.99
C VAL A 218 -9.89 -16.82 31.28
N TRP A 219 -9.36 -17.97 30.86
CA TRP A 219 -9.90 -19.28 31.21
C TRP A 219 -9.82 -19.56 32.71
N GLY A 220 -8.65 -19.36 33.32
CA GLY A 220 -8.48 -19.54 34.76
C GLY A 220 -9.35 -18.56 35.58
N ALA A 221 -9.59 -17.36 35.04
CA ALA A 221 -10.52 -16.39 35.59
C ALA A 221 -11.96 -16.90 35.58
N LEU A 222 -12.41 -17.41 34.43
CA LEU A 222 -13.76 -17.94 34.26
C LEU A 222 -14.02 -19.16 35.14
N GLU A 223 -13.11 -20.14 35.19
CA GLU A 223 -13.25 -21.32 36.07
C GLU A 223 -13.52 -20.91 37.53
N LYS A 224 -12.86 -19.86 38.03
CA LYS A 224 -13.03 -19.36 39.41
C LYS A 224 -14.23 -18.45 39.59
N ALA A 225 -14.57 -17.66 38.57
CA ALA A 225 -15.68 -16.71 38.59
C ALA A 225 -17.03 -17.43 38.49
N THR A 226 -17.07 -18.59 37.85
CA THR A 226 -18.28 -19.38 37.63
C THR A 226 -18.40 -20.60 38.53
N GLU A 227 -17.53 -20.70 39.55
CA GLU A 227 -17.59 -21.76 40.55
C GLU A 227 -18.95 -21.73 41.28
N GLY A 228 -19.74 -22.79 41.11
CA GLY A 228 -21.09 -22.88 41.67
C GLY A 228 -22.20 -22.20 40.87
N LEU A 229 -21.91 -21.64 39.68
CA LEU A 229 -22.92 -21.07 38.78
C LEU A 229 -23.45 -22.12 37.78
N ALA A 230 -24.77 -22.15 37.61
CA ALA A 230 -25.41 -23.02 36.62
C ALA A 230 -25.33 -22.42 35.20
N PRO A 231 -25.19 -23.25 34.15
CA PRO A 231 -25.34 -22.79 32.77
C PRO A 231 -26.65 -22.01 32.57
N GLY A 232 -26.61 -20.99 31.73
CA GLY A 232 -27.73 -20.06 31.50
C GLY A 232 -27.72 -18.81 32.38
N ASN A 233 -26.95 -18.77 33.48
CA ASN A 233 -26.70 -17.51 34.18
C ASN A 233 -25.98 -16.49 33.27
N THR A 234 -26.25 -15.20 33.49
CA THR A 234 -25.65 -14.11 32.70
C THR A 234 -24.35 -13.62 33.33
N ILE A 235 -23.27 -13.61 32.55
CA ILE A 235 -21.96 -13.12 32.96
C ILE A 235 -21.49 -11.99 32.05
N GLY A 236 -20.79 -11.01 32.62
CA GLY A 236 -20.21 -9.88 31.90
C GLY A 236 -18.72 -10.06 31.64
N ILE A 237 -18.27 -9.73 30.44
CA ILE A 237 -16.85 -9.62 30.09
C ILE A 237 -16.58 -8.16 29.74
N ILE A 238 -15.75 -7.48 30.53
CA ILE A 238 -15.44 -6.05 30.35
C ILE A 238 -14.02 -5.87 29.82
N GLY A 239 -13.86 -5.13 28.72
CA GLY A 239 -12.59 -4.91 28.03
C GLY A 239 -12.38 -5.95 26.92
N ILE A 240 -12.98 -5.73 25.75
CA ILE A 240 -12.94 -6.62 24.58
C ILE A 240 -11.72 -6.27 23.71
N GLY A 241 -10.54 -6.43 24.29
CA GLY A 241 -9.28 -6.54 23.56
C GLY A 241 -8.96 -8.01 23.22
N GLY A 242 -7.67 -8.32 23.07
CA GLY A 242 -7.22 -9.69 22.82
C GLY A 242 -7.58 -10.71 23.93
N LEU A 243 -7.69 -10.25 25.19
CA LEU A 243 -8.07 -11.10 26.33
C LEU A 243 -9.60 -11.30 26.41
N GLY A 244 -10.37 -10.20 26.45
CA GLY A 244 -11.82 -10.25 26.58
C GLY A 244 -12.52 -10.91 25.38
N HIS A 245 -11.98 -10.79 24.17
CA HIS A 245 -12.51 -11.49 23.00
C HIS A 245 -12.48 -13.02 23.14
N LEU A 246 -11.43 -13.57 23.76
CA LEU A 246 -11.38 -15.00 24.10
C LEU A 246 -12.32 -15.31 25.28
N GLY A 247 -12.41 -14.40 26.26
CA GLY A 247 -13.31 -14.52 27.40
C GLY A 247 -14.77 -14.69 26.99
N VAL A 248 -15.24 -13.91 26.01
CA VAL A 248 -16.59 -14.03 25.45
C VAL A 248 -16.83 -15.41 24.87
N GLN A 249 -15.89 -15.91 24.06
CA GLN A 249 -16.01 -17.23 23.44
C GLN A 249 -16.01 -18.36 24.48
N PHE A 250 -15.14 -18.30 25.49
CA PHE A 250 -15.10 -19.30 26.56
C PHE A 250 -16.37 -19.27 27.41
N ALA A 251 -16.85 -18.09 27.80
CA ALA A 251 -18.10 -17.90 28.54
C ALA A 251 -19.30 -18.54 27.80
N LYS A 252 -19.42 -18.28 26.50
CA LYS A 252 -20.45 -18.90 25.64
C LYS A 252 -20.26 -20.41 25.51
N ALA A 253 -19.03 -20.89 25.32
CA ALA A 253 -18.73 -22.32 25.23
C ALA A 253 -19.01 -23.09 26.53
N MET A 254 -18.91 -22.43 27.69
CA MET A 254 -19.30 -22.96 29.00
C MET A 254 -20.83 -22.95 29.24
N GLY A 255 -21.60 -22.37 28.32
CA GLY A 255 -23.07 -22.36 28.38
C GLY A 255 -23.68 -21.17 29.12
N TYR A 256 -22.93 -20.08 29.35
CA TYR A 256 -23.45 -18.87 29.99
C TYR A 256 -24.04 -17.89 28.97
N ARG A 257 -25.03 -17.12 29.40
CA ARG A 257 -25.41 -15.90 28.66
C ARG A 257 -24.31 -14.87 28.89
N THR A 258 -23.84 -14.23 27.84
CA THR A 258 -22.62 -13.41 27.90
C THR A 258 -22.91 -12.00 27.40
N VAL A 259 -22.59 -11.01 28.23
CA VAL A 259 -22.64 -9.59 27.88
C VAL A 259 -21.20 -9.10 27.66
N ALA A 260 -20.89 -8.65 26.45
CA ALA A 260 -19.60 -8.06 26.10
C ALA A 260 -19.66 -6.54 26.29
N ILE A 261 -18.72 -5.97 27.04
CA ILE A 261 -18.73 -4.55 27.41
C ILE A 261 -17.39 -3.91 27.08
N ASP A 262 -17.39 -2.85 26.27
CA ASP A 262 -16.18 -2.07 25.95
C ASP A 262 -16.55 -0.61 25.64
N SER A 263 -15.75 0.34 26.10
CA SER A 263 -15.92 1.76 25.80
C SER A 263 -15.46 2.13 24.39
N ARG A 264 -14.58 1.34 23.78
CA ARG A 264 -14.05 1.55 22.43
C ARG A 264 -14.94 0.90 21.38
N ALA A 265 -15.17 1.63 20.27
CA ALA A 265 -15.94 1.11 19.14
C ALA A 265 -15.27 -0.14 18.54
N GLU A 266 -13.94 -0.17 18.48
CA GLU A 266 -13.14 -1.26 17.95
C GLU A 266 -13.29 -2.55 18.77
N GLY A 267 -13.34 -2.42 20.11
CA GLY A 267 -13.56 -3.55 21.01
C GLY A 267 -14.98 -4.11 20.88
N ARG A 268 -15.97 -3.23 20.73
CA ARG A 268 -17.37 -3.65 20.47
C ARG A 268 -17.52 -4.32 19.12
N GLN A 269 -16.87 -3.80 18.07
CA GLN A 269 -16.83 -4.44 16.77
C GLN A 269 -16.19 -5.83 16.85
N LEU A 270 -15.04 -5.93 17.53
CA LEU A 270 -14.35 -7.21 17.75
C LEU A 270 -15.25 -8.23 18.47
N ALA A 271 -16.10 -7.80 19.41
CA ALA A 271 -17.08 -8.67 20.07
C ALA A 271 -18.09 -9.31 19.09
N THR A 272 -18.44 -8.59 18.01
CA THR A 272 -19.40 -9.06 16.99
C THR A 272 -18.77 -9.93 15.91
N GLU A 273 -17.46 -9.79 15.68
CA GLU A 273 -16.70 -10.49 14.64
C GLU A 273 -16.28 -11.92 15.02
N VAL A 274 -16.77 -12.46 16.15
CA VAL A 274 -16.54 -13.87 16.53
C VAL A 274 -17.03 -14.79 15.40
N PRO A 275 -16.16 -15.62 14.80
CA PRO A 275 -16.49 -16.39 13.60
C PRO A 275 -17.61 -17.41 13.81
N SER A 276 -17.63 -18.08 14.96
CA SER A 276 -18.66 -19.05 15.30
C SER A 276 -19.89 -18.34 15.88
N PRO A 277 -21.05 -18.32 15.19
CA PRO A 277 -22.21 -17.56 15.65
C PRO A 277 -22.69 -17.98 17.05
N GLY A 278 -22.57 -19.25 17.41
CA GLY A 278 -22.91 -19.76 18.74
C GLY A 278 -21.98 -19.30 19.88
N LEU A 279 -20.84 -18.71 19.55
CA LEU A 279 -19.88 -18.16 20.51
C LEU A 279 -19.91 -16.62 20.59
N ARG A 280 -20.81 -15.97 19.84
CA ARG A 280 -21.03 -14.52 19.93
C ARG A 280 -21.69 -14.15 21.26
N PRO A 281 -21.42 -12.96 21.80
CA PRO A 281 -22.10 -12.50 23.00
C PRO A 281 -23.60 -12.32 22.70
N ASP A 282 -24.42 -12.48 23.73
CA ASP A 282 -25.86 -12.25 23.63
C ASP A 282 -26.18 -10.74 23.54
N MET A 283 -25.28 -9.89 24.04
CA MET A 283 -25.37 -8.44 23.89
C MET A 283 -24.00 -7.78 23.94
N VAL A 284 -23.87 -6.66 23.23
CA VAL A 284 -22.70 -5.78 23.26
C VAL A 284 -23.12 -4.41 23.81
N ILE A 285 -22.41 -3.91 24.81
CA ILE A 285 -22.73 -2.65 25.50
C ILE A 285 -21.53 -1.69 25.42
N ASP A 286 -21.84 -0.43 25.14
CA ASP A 286 -20.91 0.69 25.28
C ASP A 286 -20.92 1.18 26.73
N SER A 287 -19.84 0.95 27.47
CA SER A 287 -19.74 1.39 28.87
C SER A 287 -19.63 2.89 29.05
N SER A 288 -19.40 3.66 27.98
CA SER A 288 -19.41 5.13 28.03
C SER A 288 -20.81 5.72 27.91
N SER A 289 -21.81 4.90 27.53
CA SER A 289 -23.19 5.34 27.43
C SER A 289 -23.82 5.54 28.81
N THR A 290 -24.63 6.59 28.95
CA THR A 290 -25.32 6.93 30.21
C THR A 290 -26.35 5.88 30.63
N ASP A 291 -26.84 5.07 29.69
CA ASP A 291 -27.82 4.00 29.91
C ASP A 291 -27.18 2.60 30.12
N ALA A 292 -25.84 2.50 30.13
CA ALA A 292 -25.12 1.22 30.10
C ALA A 292 -25.52 0.30 31.28
N THR A 293 -25.64 0.87 32.49
CA THR A 293 -26.07 0.13 33.69
C THR A 293 -27.51 -0.39 33.52
N GLU A 294 -28.43 0.46 33.08
CA GLU A 294 -29.85 0.10 32.91
C GLU A 294 -30.00 -1.07 31.95
N ARG A 295 -29.30 -1.03 30.81
CA ARG A 295 -29.31 -2.09 29.80
C ARG A 295 -28.80 -3.45 30.33
N VAL A 296 -27.81 -3.44 31.23
CA VAL A 296 -27.35 -4.66 31.91
C VAL A 296 -28.44 -5.23 32.83
N PHE A 297 -29.16 -4.37 33.56
CA PHE A 297 -30.26 -4.80 34.41
C PHE A 297 -31.46 -5.29 33.59
N GLU A 298 -31.80 -4.64 32.48
CA GLU A 298 -32.87 -5.08 31.58
C GLU A 298 -32.66 -6.52 31.06
N ILE A 299 -31.46 -6.83 30.54
CA ILE A 299 -31.18 -8.17 29.99
C ILE A 299 -31.11 -9.27 31.05
N THR A 300 -30.84 -8.88 32.29
CA THR A 300 -30.82 -9.78 33.46
C THR A 300 -32.18 -9.85 34.17
N GLY A 301 -33.22 -9.17 33.68
CA GLY A 301 -34.54 -9.16 34.31
C GLY A 301 -34.55 -8.42 35.66
N GLY A 302 -33.65 -7.45 35.84
CA GLY A 302 -33.49 -6.68 37.06
C GLY A 302 -32.57 -7.33 38.12
N GLU A 303 -32.06 -8.54 37.88
CA GLU A 303 -31.25 -9.25 38.85
C GLU A 303 -29.80 -8.71 38.95
N GLY A 304 -29.21 -8.29 37.83
CA GLY A 304 -27.79 -8.02 37.71
C GLY A 304 -26.98 -9.27 37.28
N LEU A 305 -25.69 -9.07 36.99
CA LEU A 305 -24.80 -10.11 36.48
C LEU A 305 -24.39 -11.10 37.59
N ALA A 306 -24.37 -12.40 37.27
CA ALA A 306 -23.96 -13.44 38.20
C ALA A 306 -22.44 -13.44 38.44
N ALA A 307 -21.67 -13.10 37.42
CA ALA A 307 -20.24 -12.86 37.52
C ALA A 307 -19.80 -11.82 36.49
N VAL A 308 -18.73 -11.08 36.80
CA VAL A 308 -18.08 -10.14 35.89
C VAL A 308 -16.59 -10.43 35.84
N VAL A 309 -16.03 -10.56 34.63
CA VAL A 309 -14.59 -10.68 34.40
C VAL A 309 -14.06 -9.39 33.79
N VAL A 310 -13.21 -8.68 34.54
CA VAL A 310 -12.63 -7.41 34.11
C VAL A 310 -11.25 -7.64 33.49
N CYS A 311 -11.17 -7.40 32.19
CA CYS A 311 -9.98 -7.59 31.33
C CYS A 311 -9.24 -6.26 31.03
N THR A 312 -9.47 -5.23 31.85
CA THR A 312 -8.82 -3.91 31.78
C THR A 312 -8.25 -3.56 33.15
N ASP A 313 -7.29 -2.63 33.18
CA ASP A 313 -6.66 -2.10 34.39
C ASP A 313 -7.34 -0.81 34.90
N SER A 314 -8.48 -0.40 34.33
CA SER A 314 -9.20 0.80 34.78
C SER A 314 -9.85 0.65 36.17
N LEU A 315 -9.49 1.54 37.09
CA LEU A 315 -10.08 1.63 38.43
C LEU A 315 -11.57 2.01 38.40
N GLU A 316 -11.95 2.90 37.49
CA GLU A 316 -13.35 3.32 37.30
C GLU A 316 -14.22 2.13 36.87
N VAL A 317 -13.70 1.32 35.94
CA VAL A 317 -14.38 0.10 35.50
C VAL A 317 -14.49 -0.91 36.63
N ASN A 318 -13.48 -1.07 37.47
CA ASN A 318 -13.56 -1.96 38.63
C ASN A 318 -14.66 -1.53 39.61
N ALA A 319 -14.75 -0.22 39.90
CA ALA A 319 -15.78 0.33 40.78
C ALA A 319 -17.19 0.17 40.17
N TRP A 320 -17.35 0.47 38.89
CA TRP A 320 -18.62 0.32 38.19
C TRP A 320 -19.06 -1.15 38.09
N ALA A 321 -18.14 -2.08 37.85
CA ALA A 321 -18.43 -3.51 37.75
C ALA A 321 -19.05 -4.08 39.04
N LEU A 322 -18.71 -3.56 40.22
CA LEU A 322 -19.36 -3.95 41.48
C LEU A 322 -20.86 -3.63 41.49
N GLN A 323 -21.27 -2.55 40.83
CA GLN A 323 -22.67 -2.11 40.78
C GLN A 323 -23.52 -2.99 39.85
N LEU A 324 -22.88 -3.61 38.85
CA LEU A 324 -23.53 -4.48 37.86
C LEU A 324 -23.85 -5.87 38.40
N LEU A 325 -23.25 -6.28 39.52
CA LEU A 325 -23.43 -7.61 40.09
C LEU A 325 -24.75 -7.76 40.83
N ARG A 326 -25.34 -8.95 40.71
CA ARG A 326 -26.46 -9.39 41.55
C ARG A 326 -25.99 -9.70 42.98
N ILE A 327 -26.95 -9.92 43.89
CA ILE A 327 -26.66 -10.43 45.24
C ILE A 327 -25.88 -11.75 45.13
N ARG A 328 -24.77 -11.86 45.86
CA ARG A 328 -23.79 -12.96 45.81
C ARG A 328 -23.05 -13.11 44.48
N GLY A 329 -23.04 -12.06 43.66
CA GLY A 329 -22.29 -12.02 42.42
C GLY A 329 -20.77 -12.01 42.65
N THR A 330 -20.02 -12.52 41.68
CA THR A 330 -18.54 -12.58 41.74
C THR A 330 -17.89 -11.59 40.79
N LEU A 331 -17.02 -10.72 41.30
CA LEU A 331 -16.14 -9.87 40.50
C LEU A 331 -14.77 -10.53 40.37
N MET A 332 -14.30 -10.71 39.13
CA MET A 332 -13.00 -11.26 38.81
C MET A 332 -12.09 -10.19 38.20
N LEU A 333 -10.99 -9.90 38.89
CA LEU A 333 -10.03 -8.86 38.51
C LEU A 333 -8.79 -9.49 37.87
N LEU A 334 -8.50 -9.08 36.63
CA LEU A 334 -7.30 -9.53 35.88
C LEU A 334 -6.32 -8.39 35.59
N GLY A 335 -6.80 -7.16 35.42
CA GLY A 335 -5.96 -5.99 35.20
C GLY A 335 -5.15 -5.59 36.44
N LEU A 336 -3.95 -5.07 36.22
CA LEU A 336 -3.04 -4.61 37.26
C LEU A 336 -2.89 -3.08 37.16
N PRO A 337 -3.80 -2.29 37.75
CA PRO A 337 -3.68 -0.84 37.77
C PRO A 337 -2.37 -0.41 38.45
N PRO A 338 -1.71 0.66 37.96
CA PRO A 338 -0.54 1.22 38.63
C PRO A 338 -0.90 1.87 39.98
N GLU A 339 -2.15 2.30 40.14
CA GLU A 339 -2.69 2.93 41.34
C GLU A 339 -3.45 1.93 42.22
N ARG A 340 -3.52 2.22 43.54
CA ARG A 340 -4.25 1.38 44.49
C ARG A 340 -5.75 1.56 44.30
N TRP A 341 -6.47 0.45 44.10
CA TRP A 341 -7.93 0.47 44.07
C TRP A 341 -8.52 0.63 45.47
N GLN A 342 -9.41 1.60 45.65
CA GLN A 342 -10.23 1.80 46.84
C GLN A 342 -11.70 1.52 46.47
N PHE A 343 -12.45 0.89 47.36
CA PHE A 343 -13.86 0.55 47.13
C PHE A 343 -14.67 0.66 48.41
N ASP A 344 -15.95 0.97 48.27
CA ASP A 344 -16.89 1.06 49.39
C ASP A 344 -17.27 -0.35 49.88
N SER A 345 -17.16 -0.58 51.19
CA SER A 345 -17.44 -1.90 51.77
C SER A 345 -18.94 -2.21 51.86
N ASP A 346 -19.80 -1.19 51.82
CA ASP A 346 -21.24 -1.33 52.00
C ASP A 346 -21.88 -2.18 50.88
N ILE A 347 -21.56 -1.93 49.62
CA ILE A 347 -22.08 -2.68 48.48
C ILE A 347 -21.66 -4.16 48.54
N ILE A 348 -20.44 -4.43 49.02
CA ILE A 348 -19.91 -5.79 49.15
C ILE A 348 -20.62 -6.52 50.29
N VAL A 349 -20.75 -5.87 51.46
CA VAL A 349 -21.37 -6.50 52.64
C VAL A 349 -22.87 -6.68 52.44
N PHE A 350 -23.60 -5.65 51.98
CA PHE A 350 -25.06 -5.71 51.87
C PHE A 350 -25.54 -6.57 50.70
N ARG A 351 -24.73 -6.77 49.66
CA ARG A 351 -25.06 -7.70 48.57
C ARG A 351 -24.29 -9.02 48.65
N GLU A 352 -23.51 -9.25 49.71
CA GLU A 352 -22.66 -10.44 49.89
C GLU A 352 -21.78 -10.74 48.65
N LEU A 353 -21.20 -9.70 48.03
CA LEU A 353 -20.39 -9.87 46.81
C LEU A 353 -19.06 -10.55 47.11
N VAL A 354 -18.55 -11.27 46.12
CA VAL A 354 -17.26 -11.95 46.20
C VAL A 354 -16.28 -11.30 45.22
N LEU A 355 -15.17 -10.79 45.74
CA LEU A 355 -14.07 -10.25 44.93
C LEU A 355 -12.95 -11.28 44.88
N LYS A 356 -12.59 -11.73 43.68
CA LYS A 356 -11.47 -12.66 43.45
C LYS A 356 -10.47 -12.03 42.47
N GLY A 357 -9.19 -12.25 42.74
CA GLY A 357 -8.13 -12.08 41.75
C GLY A 357 -7.86 -13.40 41.04
N SER A 358 -7.53 -13.35 39.76
CA SER A 358 -6.92 -14.49 39.07
C SER A 358 -5.69 -14.07 38.29
N TYR A 359 -4.73 -14.97 38.28
CA TYR A 359 -3.57 -14.89 37.41
C TYR A 359 -3.73 -15.91 36.27
N VAL A 360 -2.63 -16.32 35.63
CA VAL A 360 -2.62 -17.35 34.58
C VAL A 360 -3.08 -18.72 35.12
N ALA A 361 -3.78 -19.51 34.31
CA ALA A 361 -4.17 -20.89 34.63
C ALA A 361 -2.97 -21.81 34.93
N SER A 362 -3.20 -22.90 35.66
CA SER A 362 -2.22 -23.99 35.79
C SER A 362 -2.14 -24.79 34.49
N LYS A 363 -1.08 -25.59 34.32
CA LYS A 363 -0.97 -26.58 33.24
C LYS A 363 -2.25 -27.40 33.07
N GLU A 364 -2.75 -28.00 34.16
CA GLU A 364 -3.95 -28.86 34.13
C GLU A 364 -5.21 -28.10 33.68
N SER A 365 -5.36 -26.85 34.12
CA SER A 365 -6.46 -25.96 33.70
C SER A 365 -6.31 -25.57 32.23
N THR A 366 -5.09 -25.28 31.78
CA THR A 366 -4.78 -24.99 30.37
C THR A 366 -5.01 -26.22 29.47
N GLU A 367 -4.77 -27.44 29.95
CA GLU A 367 -5.10 -28.67 29.22
C GLU A 367 -6.62 -28.83 29.01
N ARG A 368 -7.44 -28.51 30.02
CA ARG A 368 -8.90 -28.43 29.87
C ARG A 368 -9.33 -27.32 28.91
N MET A 369 -8.65 -26.18 28.97
CA MET A 369 -8.87 -25.09 28.02
C MET A 369 -8.60 -25.56 26.58
N MET A 370 -7.50 -26.28 26.33
CA MET A 370 -7.18 -26.82 25.00
C MET A 370 -8.30 -27.74 24.48
N GLN A 371 -8.89 -28.58 25.34
CA GLN A 371 -10.04 -29.41 24.97
C GLN A 371 -11.25 -28.56 24.57
N MET A 372 -11.53 -27.47 25.31
CA MET A 372 -12.61 -26.54 24.99
C MET A 372 -12.37 -25.80 23.67
N VAL A 373 -11.12 -25.38 23.42
CA VAL A 373 -10.67 -24.71 22.20
C VAL A 373 -10.84 -25.63 20.99
N GLU A 374 -10.42 -26.89 21.09
CA GLU A 374 -10.54 -27.85 20.00
C GLU A 374 -12.01 -28.20 19.70
N LYS A 375 -12.81 -28.42 20.75
CA LYS A 375 -14.21 -28.80 20.64
C LYS A 375 -15.05 -27.70 19.99
N ASN A 376 -14.87 -26.45 20.40
CA ASN A 376 -15.72 -25.33 19.98
C ASN A 376 -15.07 -24.44 18.91
N LYS A 377 -13.86 -24.79 18.44
CA LYS A 377 -13.09 -24.02 17.44
C LYS A 377 -12.89 -22.57 17.85
N ILE A 378 -12.56 -22.34 19.12
CA ILE A 378 -12.26 -21.01 19.66
C ILE A 378 -11.01 -20.46 18.98
N ARG A 379 -11.04 -19.19 18.60
CA ARG A 379 -9.96 -18.52 17.84
C ARG A 379 -9.75 -17.10 18.34
N SER A 380 -8.50 -16.66 18.31
CA SER A 380 -8.15 -15.24 18.46
C SER A 380 -8.29 -14.52 17.12
N HIS A 381 -8.68 -13.25 17.15
CA HIS A 381 -8.46 -12.34 16.04
C HIS A 381 -6.97 -11.98 16.01
N LEU A 382 -6.27 -12.32 14.93
CA LEU A 382 -4.82 -12.21 14.85
C LEU A 382 -4.39 -11.17 13.83
N THR A 383 -3.38 -10.40 14.19
CA THR A 383 -2.48 -9.73 13.26
C THR A 383 -1.16 -10.48 13.31
N VAL A 384 -0.82 -11.18 12.23
CA VAL A 384 0.43 -11.93 12.12
C VAL A 384 1.52 -10.99 11.65
N ILE A 385 2.58 -10.89 12.44
CA ILE A 385 3.76 -10.08 12.17
C ILE A 385 4.85 -11.02 11.62
N PRO A 386 5.39 -10.76 10.42
CA PRO A 386 6.53 -11.53 9.92
C PRO A 386 7.75 -11.28 10.82
N TRP A 387 8.71 -12.20 10.79
CA TRP A 387 9.91 -12.16 11.65
C TRP A 387 10.69 -10.84 11.57
N ASP A 388 10.80 -10.25 10.38
CA ASP A 388 11.44 -8.96 10.14
C ASP A 388 10.61 -7.74 10.61
N GLY A 389 9.34 -7.95 10.95
CA GLY A 389 8.43 -6.96 11.53
C GLY A 389 8.50 -6.85 13.06
N ILE A 390 9.30 -7.68 13.75
CA ILE A 390 9.50 -7.58 15.21
C ILE A 390 9.94 -6.18 15.67
N PRO A 391 10.85 -5.46 14.98
CA PRO A 391 11.24 -4.11 15.38
C PRO A 391 10.08 -3.12 15.51
N THR A 392 9.07 -3.22 14.65
CA THR A 392 7.92 -2.30 14.62
C THR A 392 6.71 -2.83 15.38
N ILE A 393 6.83 -3.98 16.08
CA ILE A 393 5.70 -4.63 16.76
C ILE A 393 5.07 -3.75 17.86
N ILE A 394 5.86 -2.88 18.47
CA ILE A 394 5.39 -1.94 19.50
C ILE A 394 4.49 -0.86 18.89
N ASP A 395 4.84 -0.38 17.70
CA ASP A 395 4.05 0.63 16.98
C ASP A 395 2.72 0.03 16.54
N ALA A 396 2.75 -1.21 16.05
CA ALA A 396 1.54 -1.97 15.73
C ALA A 396 0.63 -2.17 16.96
N TYR A 397 1.21 -2.43 18.14
CA TYR A 397 0.44 -2.61 19.38
C TYR A 397 -0.15 -1.29 19.93
N LYS A 398 0.56 -0.17 19.75
CA LYS A 398 0.14 1.15 20.23
C LYS A 398 -0.87 1.85 19.31
N ASP A 399 -1.06 1.35 18.10
CA ASP A 399 -2.08 1.89 17.19
C ASP A 399 -3.47 1.78 17.84
N LYS A 400 -4.18 2.91 17.95
CA LYS A 400 -5.51 2.96 18.59
C LYS A 400 -6.55 2.12 17.86
N SER A 401 -6.35 1.88 16.57
CA SER A 401 -7.20 1.03 15.72
C SER A 401 -6.89 -0.46 15.84
N PHE A 402 -5.84 -0.85 16.58
CA PHE A 402 -5.44 -2.23 16.72
C PHE A 402 -6.52 -3.07 17.42
N ARG A 403 -6.81 -4.24 16.82
CA ARG A 403 -7.80 -5.21 17.31
C ARG A 403 -7.16 -6.59 17.43
N GLY A 404 -7.49 -7.32 18.50
CA GLY A 404 -7.08 -8.72 18.66
C GLY A 404 -5.69 -8.91 19.28
N ARG A 405 -4.86 -9.75 18.65
CA ARG A 405 -3.56 -10.23 19.15
C ARG A 405 -2.46 -10.11 18.09
N LEU A 406 -1.28 -9.65 18.50
CA LEU A 406 -0.07 -9.68 17.66
C LEU A 406 0.65 -11.01 17.87
N VAL A 407 0.99 -11.67 16.77
CA VAL A 407 1.72 -12.94 16.80
C VAL A 407 2.82 -12.91 15.77
N VAL A 408 4.04 -13.19 16.20
CA VAL A 408 5.21 -13.33 15.34
C VAL A 408 5.29 -14.78 14.84
N GLN A 409 5.44 -14.96 13.53
CA GLN A 409 5.69 -16.28 12.94
C GLN A 409 7.20 -16.54 12.85
N ILE A 410 7.67 -17.66 13.41
CA ILE A 410 9.10 -17.94 13.65
C ILE A 410 9.61 -19.14 12.82
N SER A 411 8.95 -20.31 12.87
CA SER A 411 9.48 -21.56 12.27
C SER A 411 9.46 -21.62 10.75
N ASN A 412 9.01 -20.57 10.07
CA ASN A 412 9.22 -20.46 8.64
C ASN A 412 10.66 -20.05 8.29
N LEU A 413 11.54 -19.77 9.26
CA LEU A 413 12.93 -19.40 8.98
C LEU A 413 13.79 -20.58 8.51
N MET A 414 13.75 -21.76 9.13
CA MET A 414 14.60 -22.91 8.75
C MET A 414 14.13 -23.64 7.49
N ALA A 415 12.81 -23.76 7.26
CA ALA A 415 12.27 -24.24 6.00
C ALA A 415 12.61 -23.27 4.86
N ASN A 416 12.46 -21.95 5.08
CA ASN A 416 12.90 -20.95 4.11
C ASN A 416 14.41 -20.83 4.02
N LEU A 417 15.22 -21.11 5.05
CA LEU A 417 16.69 -21.02 4.99
C LEU A 417 17.31 -22.26 4.37
N SER A 418 16.77 -23.46 4.60
CA SER A 418 17.13 -24.69 3.88
C SER A 418 16.76 -24.56 2.39
N PHE A 419 15.59 -24.01 2.10
CA PHE A 419 15.14 -23.69 0.74
C PHE A 419 15.97 -22.56 0.11
N ARG A 420 16.17 -21.42 0.78
CA ARG A 420 16.99 -20.28 0.33
C ARG A 420 18.48 -20.63 0.19
N ARG A 421 19.02 -21.56 0.99
CA ARG A 421 20.39 -22.10 0.82
C ARG A 421 20.50 -23.03 -0.40
N LYS A 422 19.40 -23.59 -0.88
CA LYS A 422 19.33 -24.39 -2.12
C LYS A 422 18.95 -23.57 -3.37
N MET A 423 18.44 -22.34 -3.22
CA MET A 423 18.20 -21.40 -4.33
C MET A 423 19.53 -20.86 -4.91
N SER A 424 20.25 -21.73 -5.61
CA SER A 424 21.34 -21.40 -6.51
C SER A 424 20.78 -21.25 -7.93
N VAL A 425 21.53 -20.64 -8.87
CA VAL A 425 21.15 -20.63 -10.30
C VAL A 425 21.01 -22.07 -10.86
N PHE A 426 21.67 -23.04 -10.21
CA PHE A 426 21.56 -24.47 -10.48
C PHE A 426 21.35 -25.24 -9.18
N PHE A 427 20.28 -26.00 -9.05
CA PHE A 427 20.07 -26.94 -7.96
C PHE A 427 19.48 -28.27 -8.44
N LYS A 428 19.78 -29.34 -7.69
CA LYS A 428 19.44 -30.72 -8.04
C LYS A 428 18.13 -31.22 -7.41
N ASP A 429 17.63 -30.50 -6.40
CA ASP A 429 16.48 -30.94 -5.60
C ASP A 429 15.26 -30.08 -5.94
N VAL A 430 14.22 -30.68 -6.50
CA VAL A 430 12.93 -30.02 -6.79
C VAL A 430 11.91 -30.36 -5.70
N LEU A 431 10.87 -29.53 -5.53
CA LEU A 431 9.81 -29.79 -4.57
C LEU A 431 9.03 -31.08 -4.92
N PRO A 432 8.59 -31.88 -3.93
CA PRO A 432 7.92 -33.16 -4.18
C PRO A 432 6.64 -33.08 -5.02
N ASP A 433 5.97 -31.92 -5.03
CA ASP A 433 4.71 -31.69 -5.74
C ASP A 433 4.87 -30.80 -7.00
N ASN A 434 6.10 -30.73 -7.56
CA ASN A 434 6.37 -29.91 -8.73
C ASN A 434 5.58 -30.42 -9.98
N PRO A 435 4.89 -29.54 -10.72
CA PRO A 435 4.02 -29.93 -11.83
C PRO A 435 4.76 -30.19 -13.15
N VAL A 436 6.05 -29.86 -13.27
CA VAL A 436 6.84 -30.04 -14.50
C VAL A 436 7.11 -31.52 -14.75
N LYS A 437 6.82 -31.99 -15.97
CA LYS A 437 6.92 -33.40 -16.36
C LYS A 437 7.95 -33.63 -17.46
N GLU A 438 8.41 -34.87 -17.55
CA GLU A 438 9.27 -35.33 -18.65
C GLU A 438 8.65 -34.96 -20.02
N GLY A 439 9.47 -34.39 -20.91
CA GLY A 439 9.06 -33.90 -22.22
C GLY A 439 8.45 -32.49 -22.25
N ASP A 440 8.23 -31.82 -21.11
CA ASP A 440 7.76 -30.43 -21.12
C ASP A 440 8.81 -29.46 -21.68
N ALA A 441 10.09 -29.69 -21.38
CA ALA A 441 11.20 -28.95 -21.97
C ALA A 441 11.24 -29.08 -23.51
N ASP A 442 11.02 -30.29 -24.02
CA ASP A 442 10.96 -30.58 -25.45
C ASP A 442 9.80 -29.86 -26.15
N LYS A 443 8.61 -29.86 -25.54
CA LYS A 443 7.44 -29.13 -26.06
C LYS A 443 7.69 -27.63 -26.15
N LEU A 444 8.35 -27.05 -25.14
CA LEU A 444 8.68 -25.62 -25.13
C LEU A 444 9.71 -25.27 -26.21
N LEU A 445 10.75 -26.08 -26.39
CA LEU A 445 11.77 -25.83 -27.40
C LEU A 445 11.24 -26.03 -28.84
N ALA A 446 10.26 -26.92 -29.02
CA ALA A 446 9.58 -27.10 -30.30
C ALA A 446 8.84 -25.84 -30.78
N LEU A 447 8.42 -24.94 -29.86
CA LEU A 447 7.78 -23.66 -30.22
C LEU A 447 8.70 -22.73 -31.01
N VAL A 448 10.01 -22.89 -30.87
CA VAL A 448 11.03 -22.15 -31.65
C VAL A 448 11.69 -23.02 -32.73
N GLY A 449 11.06 -24.14 -33.10
CA GLY A 449 11.51 -25.03 -34.16
C GLY A 449 12.79 -25.81 -33.84
N CYS A 450 13.12 -25.97 -32.56
CA CYS A 450 14.33 -26.64 -32.09
C CYS A 450 14.00 -27.92 -31.30
N THR A 451 14.96 -28.84 -31.18
CA THR A 451 14.82 -30.11 -30.46
C THR A 451 15.94 -30.29 -29.45
N ILE A 452 15.66 -30.92 -28.30
CA ILE A 452 16.66 -31.24 -27.29
C ILE A 452 17.34 -32.56 -27.68
N ASP A 453 18.64 -32.70 -27.41
CA ASP A 453 19.31 -34.00 -27.45
C ASP A 453 18.56 -34.95 -26.50
N PRO A 454 18.07 -36.12 -26.97
CA PRO A 454 17.35 -37.06 -26.11
C PRO A 454 18.12 -37.45 -24.85
N ASN A 455 19.45 -37.43 -24.87
CA ASN A 455 20.29 -37.73 -23.71
C ASN A 455 20.29 -36.62 -22.64
N ALA A 456 19.89 -35.40 -23.01
CA ALA A 456 19.86 -34.23 -22.13
C ALA A 456 18.43 -33.79 -21.75
N SER A 457 17.39 -34.34 -22.38
CA SER A 457 15.98 -33.95 -22.14
C SER A 457 15.59 -34.02 -20.66
N ASN A 458 15.92 -35.12 -19.97
CA ASN A 458 15.62 -35.28 -18.55
C ASN A 458 16.35 -34.25 -17.66
N ASP A 459 17.61 -33.94 -17.99
CA ASP A 459 18.37 -32.93 -17.23
C ASP A 459 17.75 -31.53 -17.40
N TYR A 460 17.35 -31.16 -18.62
CA TYR A 460 16.63 -29.91 -18.86
C TYR A 460 15.25 -29.87 -18.21
N CYS A 461 14.56 -31.02 -18.10
CA CYS A 461 13.31 -31.13 -17.35
C CYS A 461 13.52 -30.81 -15.86
N GLN A 462 14.58 -31.34 -15.25
CA GLN A 462 14.92 -31.03 -13.85
C GLN A 462 15.26 -29.54 -13.66
N LEU A 463 16.02 -28.95 -14.59
CA LEU A 463 16.32 -27.52 -14.56
C LEU A 463 15.07 -26.65 -14.71
N LEU A 464 14.12 -27.04 -15.56
CA LEU A 464 12.84 -26.35 -15.72
C LEU A 464 12.00 -26.44 -14.44
N ALA A 465 11.94 -27.62 -13.81
CA ALA A 465 11.26 -27.83 -12.53
C ALA A 465 11.86 -26.94 -11.43
N ALA A 466 13.19 -26.85 -11.35
CA ALA A 466 13.86 -25.94 -10.43
C ALA A 466 13.46 -24.46 -10.66
N VAL A 467 13.40 -24.00 -11.90
CA VAL A 467 12.94 -22.63 -12.21
C VAL A 467 11.47 -22.43 -11.82
N HIS A 468 10.61 -23.44 -11.98
CA HIS A 468 9.23 -23.38 -11.51
C HIS A 468 9.14 -23.18 -9.99
N ASP A 469 9.93 -23.91 -9.19
CA ASP A 469 9.96 -23.74 -7.74
C ASP A 469 10.41 -22.32 -7.33
N CYS A 470 11.37 -21.73 -8.08
CA CYS A 470 11.76 -20.34 -7.90
C CYS A 470 10.61 -19.37 -8.20
N ALA A 471 9.84 -19.62 -9.27
CA ALA A 471 8.70 -18.80 -9.64
C ALA A 471 7.60 -18.85 -8.56
N GLU A 472 7.24 -20.04 -8.08
CA GLU A 472 6.29 -20.23 -6.98
C GLU A 472 6.76 -19.52 -5.70
N HIS A 473 8.06 -19.61 -5.38
CA HIS A 473 8.61 -18.89 -4.24
C HIS A 473 8.47 -17.38 -4.38
N VAL A 474 8.89 -16.81 -5.51
CA VAL A 474 8.77 -15.36 -5.75
C VAL A 474 7.31 -14.92 -5.72
N MET A 475 6.39 -15.70 -6.30
CA MET A 475 4.95 -15.44 -6.23
C MET A 475 4.39 -15.51 -4.81
N SER A 476 4.99 -16.29 -3.92
CA SER A 476 4.60 -16.38 -2.51
C SER A 476 5.12 -15.22 -1.64
N LEU A 477 6.10 -14.45 -2.13
CA LEU A 477 6.62 -13.30 -1.40
C LEU A 477 5.57 -12.17 -1.39
N PRO A 478 5.45 -11.40 -0.29
CA PRO A 478 4.66 -10.19 -0.32
C PRO A 478 5.25 -9.22 -1.34
N ASP A 479 4.37 -8.52 -2.05
CA ASP A 479 4.82 -7.48 -2.97
C ASP A 479 5.34 -6.25 -2.22
N TYR A 480 6.21 -5.48 -2.86
CA TYR A 480 6.85 -4.29 -2.28
C TYR A 480 6.50 -3.05 -3.08
N GLN A 481 5.44 -2.37 -2.65
CA GLN A 481 4.94 -1.14 -3.26
C GLN A 481 5.02 0.04 -2.26
N PRO A 482 5.21 1.28 -2.74
CA PRO A 482 5.12 2.47 -1.89
C PRO A 482 3.74 2.53 -1.20
N ILE A 483 3.74 2.86 0.09
CA ILE A 483 2.51 3.03 0.87
C ILE A 483 2.18 4.53 0.91
N PRO A 484 1.01 4.96 0.41
CA PRO A 484 0.62 6.37 0.41
C PRO A 484 0.20 6.85 1.81
N ASP A 485 0.42 8.12 2.11
CA ASP A 485 -0.04 8.75 3.36
C ASP A 485 -1.53 9.13 3.28
N ILE A 486 -2.39 8.13 3.37
CA ILE A 486 -3.85 8.30 3.37
C ILE A 486 -4.37 8.93 4.66
N LYS A 487 -3.57 8.96 5.74
CA LYS A 487 -3.97 9.57 7.01
C LYS A 487 -3.92 11.10 6.91
N THR A 488 -2.84 11.63 6.34
CA THR A 488 -2.72 13.08 6.09
C THR A 488 -3.56 13.53 4.91
N TYR A 489 -3.68 12.68 3.88
CA TYR A 489 -4.40 12.97 2.65
C TYR A 489 -5.59 12.01 2.45
N PRO A 490 -6.67 12.11 3.25
CA PRO A 490 -7.81 11.23 3.13
C PRO A 490 -8.51 11.41 1.77
N ARG A 491 -8.98 10.30 1.19
CA ARG A 491 -9.82 10.32 -0.01
C ARG A 491 -11.28 10.44 0.41
N GLU A 492 -11.89 11.56 0.09
CA GLU A 492 -13.28 11.83 0.46
C GLU A 492 -14.20 11.70 -0.76
N ASN A 493 -15.42 11.19 -0.52
CA ASN A 493 -16.51 11.17 -1.49
C ASN A 493 -16.12 10.54 -2.84
N ILE A 494 -15.46 9.38 -2.84
CA ILE A 494 -15.16 8.66 -4.09
C ILE A 494 -16.45 8.11 -4.69
N HIS A 495 -16.80 8.58 -5.89
CA HIS A 495 -17.97 8.08 -6.63
C HIS A 495 -17.81 8.26 -8.14
N ARG A 496 -18.66 7.52 -8.88
CA ARG A 496 -18.86 7.76 -10.32
C ARG A 496 -19.72 9.02 -10.48
N PRO A 497 -19.33 9.97 -11.35
CA PRO A 497 -20.09 11.20 -11.52
C PRO A 497 -21.50 10.89 -12.05
N SER A 498 -22.51 11.53 -11.46
CA SER A 498 -23.87 11.53 -12.00
C SER A 498 -23.95 12.28 -13.33
N GLU A 499 -25.08 12.15 -14.05
CA GLU A 499 -25.30 12.89 -15.31
C GLU A 499 -25.16 14.40 -15.12
N THR A 500 -25.56 14.93 -13.96
CA THR A 500 -25.44 16.36 -13.62
C THR A 500 -24.03 16.81 -13.24
N GLU A 501 -23.18 15.87 -12.82
CA GLU A 501 -21.77 16.16 -12.49
C GLU A 501 -20.85 16.01 -13.71
N GLN A 502 -21.32 15.33 -14.76
CA GLN A 502 -20.63 15.26 -16.03
C GLN A 502 -20.76 16.58 -16.80
N VAL A 503 -19.66 16.94 -17.46
CA VAL A 503 -19.50 18.16 -18.23
C VAL A 503 -18.69 17.84 -19.48
N PHE A 504 -18.97 18.53 -20.58
CA PHE A 504 -18.29 18.27 -21.87
C PHE A 504 -18.36 16.79 -22.27
N GLY A 505 -19.56 16.20 -22.21
CA GLY A 505 -19.73 14.75 -22.33
C GLY A 505 -19.26 14.05 -21.07
N ALA A 506 -18.45 13.00 -21.20
CA ALA A 506 -17.95 12.20 -20.08
C ALA A 506 -16.55 12.63 -19.62
N ALA A 507 -16.32 13.91 -19.32
CA ALA A 507 -14.97 14.39 -18.98
C ALA A 507 -14.42 13.80 -17.65
N TRP A 508 -15.28 13.49 -16.69
CA TRP A 508 -14.88 12.90 -15.40
C TRP A 508 -14.98 11.37 -15.42
N ALA A 509 -13.90 10.70 -14.99
CA ALA A 509 -13.91 9.26 -14.73
C ALA A 509 -14.42 8.99 -13.31
N HIS A 510 -13.84 9.65 -12.31
CA HIS A 510 -14.33 9.63 -10.94
C HIS A 510 -14.25 11.01 -10.32
N LYS A 511 -15.20 11.31 -9.44
CA LYS A 511 -15.19 12.50 -8.59
C LYS A 511 -14.85 12.06 -7.17
N PHE A 512 -13.99 12.85 -6.54
CA PHE A 512 -13.57 12.71 -5.15
C PHE A 512 -12.87 14.00 -4.74
N LEU A 513 -12.50 14.11 -3.47
CA LEU A 513 -11.68 15.19 -2.98
C LEU A 513 -10.55 14.64 -2.12
N ILE A 514 -9.32 14.99 -2.47
CA ILE A 514 -8.14 14.83 -1.61
C ILE A 514 -7.60 16.22 -1.38
N ARG A 515 -7.62 16.69 -0.13
CA ARG A 515 -7.09 18.02 0.21
C ARG A 515 -5.58 17.97 0.29
N GLY A 516 -4.93 18.97 -0.29
CA GLY A 516 -3.48 19.13 -0.20
C GLY A 516 -3.02 19.55 1.20
N ASN A 517 -1.71 19.69 1.35
CA ASN A 517 -1.06 20.10 2.59
C ASN A 517 -1.62 21.43 3.12
N SER A 518 -2.29 21.38 4.27
CA SER A 518 -2.94 22.54 4.90
C SER A 518 -1.94 23.61 5.37
N ALA A 519 -0.70 23.22 5.72
CA ALA A 519 0.39 24.13 6.06
C ALA A 519 0.78 25.05 4.89
N GLY A 520 0.43 24.65 3.66
CA GLY A 520 0.64 25.40 2.42
C GLY A 520 1.69 24.77 1.51
N GLY A 521 1.98 25.47 0.41
CA GLY A 521 2.89 25.01 -0.63
C GLY A 521 2.74 25.83 -1.91
N SER A 522 3.55 25.53 -2.93
CA SER A 522 3.62 26.28 -4.19
C SER A 522 2.32 26.25 -5.00
N LEU A 523 1.47 25.25 -4.78
CA LEU A 523 0.18 25.03 -5.46
C LEU A 523 -1.02 25.19 -4.52
N LYS A 524 -0.84 25.80 -3.33
CA LYS A 524 -1.94 26.04 -2.40
C LYS A 524 -3.07 26.82 -3.07
N GLY A 525 -4.28 26.26 -3.01
CA GLY A 525 -5.50 26.84 -3.57
C GLY A 525 -5.70 26.55 -5.06
N ASN A 526 -4.81 25.77 -5.70
CA ASN A 526 -5.06 25.24 -7.03
C ASN A 526 -5.79 23.90 -6.98
N THR A 527 -6.71 23.72 -7.93
CA THR A 527 -7.42 22.47 -8.16
C THR A 527 -6.71 21.62 -9.21
N VAL A 528 -6.62 20.32 -8.96
CA VAL A 528 -5.97 19.35 -9.84
C VAL A 528 -6.95 18.25 -10.22
N CYS A 529 -6.92 17.83 -11.49
CA CYS A 529 -7.43 16.52 -11.89
C CYS A 529 -6.30 15.68 -12.49
N LEU A 530 -6.44 14.37 -12.37
CA LEU A 530 -5.45 13.40 -12.84
C LEU A 530 -6.04 12.59 -13.98
N LYS A 531 -5.29 12.39 -15.06
CA LYS A 531 -5.71 11.44 -16.09
C LYS A 531 -5.94 10.06 -15.46
N ASP A 532 -6.99 9.36 -15.86
CA ASP A 532 -7.42 8.08 -15.26
C ASP A 532 -6.42 6.91 -15.39
N CYS A 533 -5.26 7.14 -16.01
CA CYS A 533 -4.15 6.18 -16.07
C CYS A 533 -3.02 6.42 -15.04
N ILE A 534 -3.17 7.45 -14.21
CA ILE A 534 -2.22 7.83 -13.15
C ILE A 534 -2.75 7.24 -11.84
N ALA A 535 -2.05 6.29 -11.22
CA ALA A 535 -2.54 5.61 -10.02
C ALA A 535 -2.84 6.59 -8.89
N VAL A 536 -4.05 6.48 -8.35
CA VAL A 536 -4.50 7.16 -7.13
C VAL A 536 -4.98 6.09 -6.18
N ALA A 537 -4.34 5.97 -5.02
CA ALA A 537 -4.70 4.94 -4.07
C ALA A 537 -6.17 5.06 -3.62
N GLU A 538 -6.84 3.90 -3.51
CA GLU A 538 -8.25 3.73 -3.11
C GLU A 538 -9.29 4.23 -4.13
N VAL A 539 -8.88 4.79 -5.27
CA VAL A 539 -9.78 5.29 -6.32
C VAL A 539 -9.85 4.28 -7.47
N PRO A 540 -11.05 3.79 -7.87
CA PRO A 540 -11.16 2.91 -9.04
C PRO A 540 -10.73 3.61 -10.33
N GLN A 541 -10.13 2.86 -11.28
CA GLN A 541 -9.64 3.39 -12.55
C GLN A 541 -9.98 2.46 -13.72
N PHE A 542 -10.46 3.05 -14.82
CA PHE A 542 -10.96 2.34 -16.00
C PHE A 542 -9.97 2.30 -17.15
N TYR A 543 -9.05 3.25 -17.23
CA TYR A 543 -8.13 3.37 -18.36
C TYR A 543 -8.85 3.55 -19.71
N GLY A 544 -9.99 4.23 -19.70
CA GLY A 544 -10.83 4.43 -20.89
C GLY A 544 -11.46 3.14 -21.43
N SER A 545 -11.51 2.06 -20.63
CA SER A 545 -11.92 0.73 -21.10
C SER A 545 -12.94 0.09 -20.16
N ASP A 546 -13.73 -0.83 -20.71
CA ASP A 546 -14.64 -1.74 -20.01
C ASP A 546 -14.29 -3.22 -20.31
N ALA A 547 -13.14 -3.47 -20.95
CA ALA A 547 -12.61 -4.81 -21.17
C ALA A 547 -12.40 -5.57 -19.84
N PHE A 548 -12.13 -4.84 -18.76
CA PHE A 548 -11.97 -5.36 -17.40
C PHE A 548 -12.73 -4.49 -16.40
N PRO A 549 -13.07 -5.03 -15.21
CA PRO A 549 -13.52 -4.20 -14.10
C PRO A 549 -12.49 -3.11 -13.75
N ALA A 550 -12.95 -2.00 -13.20
CA ALA A 550 -12.05 -0.95 -12.73
C ALA A 550 -11.08 -1.51 -11.68
N TRP A 551 -9.78 -1.25 -11.88
CA TRP A 551 -8.76 -1.57 -10.90
C TRP A 551 -8.67 -0.45 -9.86
N THR A 552 -8.56 -0.80 -8.58
CA THR A 552 -8.38 0.18 -7.50
C THR A 552 -6.93 0.07 -6.99
N PRO A 553 -6.06 1.06 -7.26
CA PRO A 553 -4.66 1.02 -6.84
C PRO A 553 -4.50 1.08 -5.32
N ARG A 554 -3.41 0.48 -4.81
CA ARG A 554 -2.97 0.63 -3.41
C ARG A 554 -1.89 1.68 -3.20
N THR A 555 -1.23 2.10 -4.26
CA THR A 555 -0.20 3.15 -4.25
C THR A 555 -0.66 4.37 -5.02
N ASP A 556 -0.16 5.53 -4.62
CA ASP A 556 -0.17 6.72 -5.45
C ASP A 556 0.97 6.68 -6.46
N ALA A 557 0.73 7.30 -7.63
CA ALA A 557 1.82 7.72 -8.50
C ALA A 557 2.61 8.87 -7.85
N THR A 558 3.92 8.95 -8.11
CA THR A 558 4.80 9.95 -7.50
C THR A 558 4.29 11.38 -7.71
N VAL A 559 3.69 11.67 -8.88
CA VAL A 559 3.13 13.00 -9.18
C VAL A 559 1.93 13.36 -8.31
N VAL A 560 1.16 12.38 -7.82
CA VAL A 560 0.02 12.58 -6.91
C VAL A 560 0.51 13.04 -5.54
N THR A 561 1.47 12.30 -4.97
CA THR A 561 2.10 12.67 -3.69
C THR A 561 2.70 14.08 -3.76
N ARG A 562 3.45 14.39 -4.83
CA ARG A 562 4.11 15.69 -4.99
C ARG A 562 3.13 16.86 -5.06
N VAL A 563 1.99 16.73 -5.75
CA VAL A 563 1.01 17.83 -5.81
C VAL A 563 0.25 18.02 -4.50
N LEU A 564 -0.03 16.94 -3.77
CA LEU A 564 -0.64 17.01 -2.44
C LEU A 564 0.30 17.69 -1.43
N GLU A 565 1.58 17.33 -1.43
CA GLU A 565 2.61 17.96 -0.59
C GLU A 565 2.78 19.45 -0.91
N ALA A 566 2.63 19.84 -2.19
CA ALA A 566 2.64 21.23 -2.63
C ALA A 566 1.35 22.01 -2.33
N GLY A 567 0.36 21.39 -1.71
CA GLY A 567 -0.87 22.05 -1.24
C GLY A 567 -2.01 22.11 -2.25
N ALA A 568 -1.93 21.39 -3.38
CA ALA A 568 -3.03 21.35 -4.35
C ALA A 568 -4.13 20.37 -3.91
N ASP A 569 -5.38 20.72 -4.19
CA ASP A 569 -6.53 19.84 -3.95
C ASP A 569 -6.82 19.01 -5.21
N ILE A 570 -6.96 17.69 -5.07
CA ILE A 570 -7.29 16.80 -6.19
C ILE A 570 -8.80 16.54 -6.20
N HIS A 571 -9.46 16.88 -7.30
CA HIS A 571 -10.92 16.91 -7.44
C HIS A 571 -11.51 15.71 -8.22
N GLY A 572 -10.67 14.79 -8.67
CA GLY A 572 -11.10 13.62 -9.43
C GLY A 572 -10.06 13.09 -10.41
N THR A 573 -10.40 11.97 -11.04
CA THR A 573 -9.73 11.49 -12.26
C THR A 573 -10.52 11.89 -13.49
N ALA A 574 -9.84 12.38 -14.52
CA ALA A 574 -10.41 12.74 -15.81
C ALA A 574 -10.29 11.60 -16.81
N VAL A 575 -11.32 11.40 -17.64
CA VAL A 575 -11.35 10.32 -18.61
C VAL A 575 -10.17 10.42 -19.59
N CYS A 576 -9.61 9.26 -19.92
CA CYS A 576 -8.67 9.08 -21.00
C CYS A 576 -9.24 8.14 -22.08
N GLU A 577 -8.60 8.14 -23.24
CA GLU A 577 -8.93 7.21 -24.33
C GLU A 577 -8.65 5.76 -23.96
N ASN A 578 -9.24 4.82 -24.71
CA ASN A 578 -9.11 3.37 -24.45
C ASN A 578 -7.63 2.95 -24.45
N PHE A 579 -7.12 2.54 -23.27
CA PHE A 579 -5.69 2.24 -23.05
C PHE A 579 -4.74 3.37 -23.49
N CYS A 580 -5.20 4.61 -23.49
CA CYS A 580 -4.49 5.78 -24.02
C CYS A 580 -4.11 5.69 -25.51
N ASN A 581 -4.64 4.72 -26.27
CA ASN A 581 -4.26 4.40 -27.65
C ASN A 581 -5.08 5.14 -28.71
N SER A 582 -5.36 6.42 -28.47
CA SER A 582 -6.04 7.29 -29.43
C SER A 582 -5.78 8.76 -29.16
N THR A 583 -5.82 9.56 -30.22
CA THR A 583 -5.84 11.03 -30.15
C THR A 583 -7.21 11.63 -30.46
N SER A 584 -8.21 10.81 -30.73
CA SER A 584 -9.62 11.21 -30.72
C SER A 584 -10.11 11.32 -29.28
N SER A 585 -11.35 11.79 -29.06
CA SER A 585 -11.97 11.87 -27.73
C SER A 585 -13.29 11.10 -27.61
N PHE A 586 -13.50 10.08 -28.45
CA PHE A 586 -14.72 9.25 -28.47
C PHE A 586 -14.43 7.75 -28.25
N THR A 587 -13.19 7.37 -27.94
CA THR A 587 -12.78 5.96 -27.85
C THR A 587 -12.95 5.37 -26.46
N SER A 588 -13.03 6.22 -25.43
CA SER A 588 -13.26 5.77 -24.05
C SER A 588 -14.57 4.99 -23.93
N ALA A 589 -14.57 3.85 -23.24
CA ALA A 589 -15.80 3.12 -22.95
C ALA A 589 -16.74 3.90 -22.02
N GLN A 590 -16.22 4.86 -21.26
CA GLN A 590 -17.01 5.68 -20.34
C GLN A 590 -17.78 6.82 -21.01
N GLY A 591 -17.52 7.10 -22.30
CA GLY A 591 -18.26 8.08 -23.09
C GLY A 591 -17.36 8.95 -23.97
N THR A 592 -18.00 9.77 -24.80
CA THR A 592 -17.33 10.78 -25.62
C THR A 592 -17.07 12.03 -24.79
N ILE A 593 -15.93 12.68 -25.02
CA ILE A 593 -15.57 13.98 -24.43
C ILE A 593 -15.71 15.03 -25.53
N GLU A 594 -16.50 16.05 -25.25
CA GLU A 594 -16.83 17.15 -26.14
C GLU A 594 -15.79 18.27 -26.04
N ASN A 595 -15.52 18.94 -27.15
CA ASN A 595 -14.65 20.11 -27.16
C ASN A 595 -15.36 21.31 -26.50
N PRO A 596 -14.74 22.01 -25.53
CA PRO A 596 -15.35 23.16 -24.85
C PRO A 596 -15.70 24.33 -25.79
N HIS A 597 -15.10 24.40 -26.98
CA HIS A 597 -15.40 25.43 -27.97
C HIS A 597 -16.54 25.06 -28.92
N CYS A 598 -16.86 23.76 -29.09
CA CYS A 598 -17.94 23.30 -29.95
C CYS A 598 -18.32 21.84 -29.66
N GLU A 599 -19.56 21.60 -29.25
CA GLU A 599 -20.10 20.24 -29.09
C GLU A 599 -20.18 19.51 -30.44
N GLY A 600 -19.95 18.20 -30.43
CA GLY A 600 -19.84 17.37 -31.63
C GLY A 600 -18.43 17.31 -32.22
N TYR A 601 -17.48 18.05 -31.63
CA TYR A 601 -16.08 18.08 -32.03
C TYR A 601 -15.17 17.48 -30.96
N SER A 602 -14.06 16.89 -31.42
CA SER A 602 -13.08 16.22 -30.58
C SER A 602 -12.37 17.19 -29.64
N ALA A 603 -12.29 16.83 -28.35
CA ALA A 603 -11.39 17.47 -27.38
C ALA A 603 -9.92 17.04 -27.58
N GLY A 604 -9.65 16.11 -28.48
CA GLY A 604 -8.34 15.47 -28.64
C GLY A 604 -8.04 14.49 -27.52
N GLY A 605 -7.01 13.66 -27.69
CA GLY A 605 -6.66 12.61 -26.74
C GLY A 605 -5.16 12.34 -26.64
N SER A 606 -4.71 11.54 -25.67
CA SER A 606 -5.54 10.76 -24.74
C SER A 606 -5.85 11.42 -23.40
N THR A 607 -5.39 12.65 -23.15
CA THR A 607 -5.78 13.46 -21.97
C THR A 607 -7.02 14.32 -22.28
N SER A 608 -8.07 13.68 -22.83
CA SER A 608 -9.26 14.33 -23.38
C SER A 608 -10.06 15.07 -22.32
N GLY A 609 -10.49 14.36 -21.26
CA GLY A 609 -11.27 14.95 -20.16
C GLY A 609 -10.54 16.09 -19.46
N GLY A 610 -9.24 15.88 -19.17
CA GLY A 610 -8.41 16.89 -18.49
C GLY A 610 -8.28 18.19 -19.28
N ALA A 611 -8.07 18.11 -20.60
CA ALA A 611 -7.98 19.29 -21.44
C ALA A 611 -9.30 20.07 -21.52
N ALA A 612 -10.43 19.37 -21.60
CA ALA A 612 -11.75 19.99 -21.61
C ALA A 612 -12.04 20.74 -20.29
N LEU A 613 -11.77 20.10 -19.16
CA LEU A 613 -11.93 20.67 -17.81
C LEU A 613 -11.02 21.88 -17.57
N VAL A 614 -9.76 21.81 -18.02
CA VAL A 614 -8.82 22.93 -17.90
C VAL A 614 -9.21 24.09 -18.80
N SER A 615 -9.53 23.84 -20.07
CA SER A 615 -9.86 24.90 -21.02
C SER A 615 -11.10 25.71 -20.58
N SER A 616 -12.10 25.02 -20.03
CA SER A 616 -13.31 25.67 -19.47
C SER A 616 -13.08 26.46 -18.18
N GLY A 617 -11.95 26.24 -17.49
CA GLY A 617 -11.65 26.87 -16.19
C GLY A 617 -12.29 26.19 -14.98
N MET A 618 -12.84 24.98 -15.14
CA MET A 618 -13.39 24.20 -14.02
C MET A 618 -12.29 23.59 -13.13
N ILE A 619 -11.11 23.34 -13.71
CA ILE A 619 -9.93 22.82 -13.04
C ILE A 619 -8.71 23.66 -13.46
N ASP A 620 -7.82 23.97 -12.51
CA ASP A 620 -6.63 24.77 -12.79
C ASP A 620 -5.55 23.99 -13.53
N ILE A 621 -5.35 22.73 -13.12
CA ILE A 621 -4.28 21.85 -13.60
C ILE A 621 -4.83 20.46 -13.89
N ALA A 622 -4.60 19.95 -15.09
CA ALA A 622 -4.71 18.51 -15.36
C ALA A 622 -3.31 17.91 -15.48
N ILE A 623 -3.01 16.85 -14.73
CA ILE A 623 -1.80 16.05 -15.00
C ILE A 623 -2.17 14.97 -16.02
N GLY A 624 -1.51 15.04 -17.17
CA GLY A 624 -1.68 14.11 -18.27
C GLY A 624 -0.45 13.25 -18.55
N THR A 625 -0.60 12.34 -19.50
CA THR A 625 0.51 11.58 -20.07
C THR A 625 0.59 11.84 -21.57
N ASP A 626 1.79 11.79 -22.12
CA ASP A 626 2.08 12.05 -23.53
C ASP A 626 3.00 10.95 -24.09
N GLN A 627 2.42 10.09 -24.93
CA GLN A 627 3.13 9.01 -25.64
C GLN A 627 3.43 9.36 -27.10
N GLY A 628 2.57 10.15 -27.73
CA GLY A 628 2.72 10.60 -29.12
C GLY A 628 2.14 11.99 -29.40
N GLY A 629 1.87 12.75 -28.33
CA GLY A 629 1.13 14.01 -28.36
C GLY A 629 -0.02 14.07 -27.36
N SER A 630 -0.19 13.11 -26.45
CA SER A 630 -1.41 13.00 -25.64
C SER A 630 -1.63 14.08 -24.57
N ILE A 631 -0.67 14.98 -24.36
CA ILE A 631 -0.85 16.26 -23.65
C ILE A 631 -1.03 17.39 -24.67
N ARG A 632 -0.19 17.43 -25.70
CA ARG A 632 -0.08 18.56 -26.64
C ARG A 632 -1.23 18.63 -27.66
N VAL A 633 -1.68 17.50 -28.18
CA VAL A 633 -2.83 17.40 -29.10
C VAL A 633 -4.10 17.92 -28.43
N PRO A 634 -4.56 17.39 -27.28
CA PRO A 634 -5.78 17.91 -26.66
C PRO A 634 -5.62 19.37 -26.20
N ALA A 635 -4.41 19.79 -25.79
CA ALA A 635 -4.15 21.21 -25.51
C ALA A 635 -4.34 22.12 -26.74
N SER A 636 -3.82 21.70 -27.91
CA SER A 636 -4.02 22.40 -29.19
C SER A 636 -5.49 22.49 -29.56
N LEU A 637 -6.22 21.37 -29.46
CA LEU A 637 -7.61 21.27 -29.88
C LEU A 637 -8.60 21.99 -28.94
N CYS A 638 -8.32 21.99 -27.64
CA CYS A 638 -9.14 22.68 -26.63
C CYS A 638 -8.68 24.11 -26.34
N GLY A 639 -7.60 24.61 -26.94
CA GLY A 639 -7.14 25.98 -26.72
C GLY A 639 -6.59 26.23 -25.30
N CYS A 640 -5.82 25.28 -24.76
CA CYS A 640 -5.10 25.45 -23.50
C CYS A 640 -3.61 25.13 -23.66
N ILE A 641 -2.84 25.29 -22.59
CA ILE A 641 -1.40 25.00 -22.59
C ILE A 641 -1.19 23.55 -22.20
N GLY A 642 -0.31 22.85 -22.92
CA GLY A 642 0.09 21.49 -22.58
C GLY A 642 1.59 21.32 -22.74
N ILE A 643 2.27 20.89 -21.68
CA ILE A 643 3.72 20.69 -21.68
C ILE A 643 4.03 19.20 -21.62
N LYS A 644 4.72 18.71 -22.65
CA LYS A 644 5.49 17.47 -22.57
C LYS A 644 6.93 17.83 -22.20
N PRO A 645 7.37 17.60 -20.95
CA PRO A 645 8.73 17.93 -20.55
C PRO A 645 9.77 17.06 -21.25
N THR A 646 11.06 17.33 -20.99
CA THR A 646 12.16 16.43 -21.37
C THR A 646 11.88 15.02 -20.86
N HIS A 647 12.15 13.98 -21.68
CA HIS A 647 12.01 12.58 -21.25
C HIS A 647 12.84 12.33 -19.98
N GLY A 648 12.20 11.78 -18.95
CA GLY A 648 12.83 11.55 -17.65
C GLY A 648 12.89 12.77 -16.71
N LEU A 649 12.40 13.95 -17.09
CA LEU A 649 12.33 15.09 -16.15
C LEU A 649 11.31 14.85 -15.04
N VAL A 650 10.15 14.29 -15.39
CA VAL A 650 9.07 13.93 -14.47
C VAL A 650 9.00 12.41 -14.39
N PRO A 651 9.05 11.81 -13.18
CA PRO A 651 8.98 10.36 -13.02
C PRO A 651 7.64 9.81 -13.48
N TYR A 652 7.68 8.63 -14.08
CA TYR A 652 6.53 7.89 -14.58
C TYR A 652 6.05 6.81 -13.58
N THR A 653 6.63 6.78 -12.37
CA THR A 653 6.26 5.87 -11.27
C THR A 653 4.78 5.94 -10.95
N GLY A 654 4.12 4.78 -10.94
CA GLY A 654 2.69 4.65 -10.66
C GLY A 654 1.77 5.00 -11.84
N ILE A 655 2.31 5.18 -13.06
CA ILE A 655 1.52 5.49 -14.26
C ILE A 655 1.65 4.33 -15.24
N THR A 656 0.55 3.91 -15.86
CA THR A 656 0.61 2.79 -16.82
C THR A 656 1.44 3.15 -18.04
N SER A 657 2.41 2.29 -18.33
CA SER A 657 3.40 2.45 -19.41
C SER A 657 2.88 1.84 -20.72
N GLY A 658 3.03 2.57 -21.83
CA GLY A 658 2.82 2.02 -23.17
C GLY A 658 4.15 1.58 -23.79
N ASP A 659 5.08 2.52 -23.89
CA ASP A 659 6.48 2.27 -24.20
C ASP A 659 7.34 3.22 -23.37
N ALA A 660 8.25 2.64 -22.59
CA ALA A 660 9.12 3.37 -21.69
C ALA A 660 9.94 4.48 -22.35
N ILE A 661 10.27 4.34 -23.64
CA ILE A 661 11.07 5.33 -24.38
C ILE A 661 10.26 6.56 -24.77
N ASP A 662 8.92 6.43 -24.84
CA ASP A 662 8.00 7.46 -25.32
C ASP A 662 7.08 8.00 -24.23
N ASP A 663 7.03 7.36 -23.07
CA ASP A 663 6.20 7.75 -21.93
C ASP A 663 6.68 9.05 -21.27
N HIS A 664 5.80 10.06 -21.23
CA HIS A 664 6.04 11.32 -20.54
C HIS A 664 4.83 11.71 -19.69
N THR A 665 5.07 12.42 -18.60
CA THR A 665 4.04 13.01 -17.74
C THR A 665 4.23 14.51 -17.69
N GLY A 666 3.14 15.28 -17.72
CA GLY A 666 3.22 16.73 -17.68
C GLY A 666 1.87 17.42 -17.50
N PRO A 667 1.90 18.75 -17.26
CA PRO A 667 0.70 19.51 -16.98
C PRO A 667 -0.01 20.03 -18.23
N LEU A 668 -1.34 20.11 -18.15
CA LEU A 668 -2.16 21.02 -18.92
C LEU A 668 -2.70 22.12 -18.00
N THR A 669 -2.64 23.37 -18.46
CA THR A 669 -3.10 24.55 -17.69
C THR A 669 -3.68 25.62 -18.63
N ARG A 670 -4.25 26.67 -18.04
CA ARG A 670 -4.63 27.91 -18.75
C ARG A 670 -3.55 28.98 -18.76
N SER A 671 -2.46 28.82 -18.01
CA SER A 671 -1.35 29.76 -18.03
C SER A 671 0.03 29.12 -17.99
N VAL A 672 1.00 29.72 -18.68
CA VAL A 672 2.37 29.18 -18.75
C VAL A 672 3.05 29.23 -17.38
N LEU A 673 2.78 30.30 -16.62
CA LEU A 673 3.29 30.42 -15.25
C LEU A 673 2.76 29.31 -14.34
N LEU A 674 1.49 28.93 -14.44
CA LEU A 674 0.94 27.83 -13.66
C LEU A 674 1.51 26.48 -14.12
N ALA A 675 1.72 26.28 -15.42
CA ALA A 675 2.38 25.08 -15.93
C ALA A 675 3.81 24.96 -15.39
N ALA A 676 4.56 26.06 -15.33
CA ALA A 676 5.89 26.12 -14.72
C ALA A 676 5.87 25.78 -13.23
N LYS A 677 4.90 26.30 -12.46
CA LYS A 677 4.74 25.97 -11.04
C LYS A 677 4.42 24.49 -10.81
N CYS A 678 3.56 23.93 -11.67
CA CYS A 678 3.25 22.51 -11.62
C CYS A 678 4.51 21.70 -11.95
N LEU A 679 5.27 22.09 -12.98
CA LEU A 679 6.51 21.41 -13.35
C LEU A 679 7.57 21.47 -12.24
N ASP A 680 7.74 22.60 -11.55
CA ASP A 680 8.60 22.73 -10.36
C ASP A 680 8.23 21.72 -9.28
N THR A 681 6.94 21.42 -9.16
CA THR A 681 6.40 20.52 -8.14
C THR A 681 6.62 19.06 -8.50
N ILE A 682 6.36 18.68 -9.76
CA ILE A 682 6.34 17.27 -10.18
C ILE A 682 7.67 16.77 -10.74
N ALA A 683 8.61 17.65 -11.11
CA ALA A 683 9.90 17.26 -11.70
C ALA A 683 10.93 16.77 -10.67
N GLY A 684 11.84 15.92 -11.14
CA GLY A 684 13.01 15.43 -10.41
C GLY A 684 12.96 13.92 -10.11
N TYR A 685 14.14 13.30 -10.02
CA TYR A 685 14.27 11.86 -9.77
C TYR A 685 13.61 11.46 -8.45
N ASP A 686 12.96 10.29 -8.42
CA ASP A 686 12.22 9.78 -7.27
C ASP A 686 12.88 8.57 -6.61
N GLY A 687 14.03 8.11 -7.14
CA GLY A 687 14.71 6.90 -6.64
C GLY A 687 14.09 5.59 -7.15
N ILE A 688 13.04 5.64 -7.98
CA ILE A 688 12.27 4.47 -8.41
C ILE A 688 12.30 4.30 -9.93
N ASP A 689 12.03 5.36 -10.71
CA ASP A 689 11.93 5.28 -12.16
C ASP A 689 13.26 5.53 -12.86
N ASP A 690 13.85 4.47 -13.43
CA ASP A 690 15.11 4.54 -14.17
C ASP A 690 15.09 5.42 -15.43
N ARG A 691 13.92 5.87 -15.91
CA ARG A 691 13.84 6.93 -16.95
C ARG A 691 14.37 8.26 -16.44
N SER A 692 14.24 8.52 -15.15
CA SER A 692 14.48 9.83 -14.54
C SER A 692 15.87 10.00 -13.92
N VAL A 693 16.79 9.06 -14.16
CA VAL A 693 18.17 9.09 -13.60
C VAL A 693 18.96 10.33 -14.04
N GLY A 694 18.63 10.91 -15.20
CA GLY A 694 19.24 12.14 -15.68
C GLY A 694 18.69 13.42 -15.05
N ALA A 695 17.57 13.35 -14.32
CA ALA A 695 16.97 14.52 -13.69
C ALA A 695 17.67 14.86 -12.36
N GLY A 696 17.69 16.15 -12.02
CA GLY A 696 18.08 16.60 -10.69
C GLY A 696 17.13 16.07 -9.61
N GLU A 697 17.51 16.29 -8.35
CA GLU A 697 16.70 15.91 -7.19
C GLU A 697 15.33 16.62 -7.21
N HIS A 698 14.30 15.98 -6.64
CA HIS A 698 13.00 16.59 -6.44
C HIS A 698 13.14 17.92 -5.68
N GLY A 699 12.42 18.94 -6.13
CA GLY A 699 12.47 20.28 -5.51
C GLY A 699 13.72 21.08 -5.82
N SER A 700 14.60 20.66 -6.74
CA SER A 700 15.74 21.46 -7.22
C SER A 700 15.38 22.43 -8.37
N TRP A 701 14.25 22.23 -9.03
CA TRP A 701 13.81 23.01 -10.19
C TRP A 701 13.12 24.33 -9.79
N ARG A 702 13.36 25.40 -10.55
CA ARG A 702 12.90 26.79 -10.27
C ARG A 702 12.39 27.51 -11.52
N PHE A 703 11.61 26.82 -12.34
CA PHE A 703 11.00 27.32 -13.58
C PHE A 703 10.09 28.52 -13.32
N SER A 704 9.15 28.41 -12.36
CA SER A 704 8.17 29.47 -12.10
C SER A 704 8.79 30.73 -11.53
N GLU A 705 9.80 30.59 -10.68
CA GLU A 705 10.59 31.70 -10.16
C GLU A 705 11.33 32.40 -11.30
N SER A 706 11.98 31.64 -12.17
CA SER A 706 12.71 32.18 -13.33
C SER A 706 11.80 32.98 -14.28
N LEU A 707 10.54 32.58 -14.45
CA LEU A 707 9.55 33.33 -15.23
C LEU A 707 9.08 34.62 -14.54
N ARG A 708 9.00 34.68 -13.21
CA ARG A 708 8.57 35.91 -12.51
C ARG A 708 9.60 37.04 -12.59
N HIS A 709 10.88 36.69 -12.72
CA HIS A 709 11.98 37.66 -12.76
C HIS A 709 12.06 38.46 -14.07
N VAL A 710 11.35 38.07 -15.14
CA VAL A 710 11.42 38.73 -16.46
C VAL A 710 10.40 39.86 -16.67
N GLY A 711 9.60 40.21 -15.65
CA GLY A 711 8.63 41.33 -15.69
C GLY A 711 7.29 40.99 -16.37
N LEU A 712 6.36 41.95 -16.39
CA LEU A 712 4.97 41.76 -16.83
C LEU A 712 4.79 41.60 -18.36
N SER A 713 5.75 42.05 -19.16
CA SER A 713 5.72 41.91 -20.63
C SER A 713 7.12 41.50 -21.11
N PRO A 714 7.47 40.21 -20.99
CA PRO A 714 8.81 39.72 -21.29
C PRO A 714 9.13 39.94 -22.77
N ARG A 715 10.32 40.46 -23.05
CA ARG A 715 10.87 40.53 -24.42
C ARG A 715 11.71 39.30 -24.74
N LEU A 716 11.83 39.01 -26.03
CA LEU A 716 12.62 37.92 -26.61
C LEU A 716 13.87 38.44 -27.34
N ASP A 717 14.40 39.59 -26.93
CA ASP A 717 15.55 40.23 -27.58
C ASP A 717 16.73 39.24 -27.69
N GLY A 718 17.15 38.97 -28.93
CA GLY A 718 18.27 38.08 -29.25
C GLY A 718 17.95 36.58 -29.24
N ILE A 719 16.74 36.16 -28.85
CA ILE A 719 16.31 34.77 -28.89
C ILE A 719 16.06 34.34 -30.34
N LYS A 720 16.67 33.24 -30.76
CA LYS A 720 16.52 32.69 -32.13
C LYS A 720 15.47 31.59 -32.17
N ILE A 721 14.49 31.73 -33.06
CA ILE A 721 13.37 30.81 -33.24
C ILE A 721 13.42 30.22 -34.65
N GLY A 722 13.57 28.90 -34.73
CA GLY A 722 13.60 28.16 -35.98
C GLY A 722 12.23 27.59 -36.35
N MET A 723 11.65 28.01 -37.47
CA MET A 723 10.43 27.43 -38.02
C MET A 723 10.76 26.17 -38.81
N VAL A 724 10.36 25.00 -38.33
CA VAL A 724 10.72 23.70 -38.95
C VAL A 724 9.89 23.46 -40.21
N ILE A 725 10.50 23.60 -41.38
CA ILE A 725 9.82 23.56 -42.70
C ILE A 725 8.96 22.30 -42.84
N GLU A 726 9.51 21.14 -42.48
CA GLU A 726 8.84 19.85 -42.57
C GLU A 726 7.59 19.77 -41.69
N GLY A 727 7.50 20.55 -40.61
CA GLY A 727 6.31 20.62 -39.77
C GLY A 727 5.17 21.44 -40.38
N PHE A 728 5.45 22.30 -41.36
CA PHE A 728 4.44 23.16 -42.03
C PHE A 728 3.99 22.61 -43.39
N GLU A 729 4.91 22.03 -44.16
CA GLU A 729 4.70 21.76 -45.58
C GLU A 729 4.13 20.36 -45.89
N GLN A 730 3.88 19.55 -44.86
CA GLN A 730 3.17 18.27 -45.02
C GLN A 730 1.76 18.49 -45.60
N SER A 731 1.32 17.57 -46.46
CA SER A 731 0.02 17.65 -47.15
C SER A 731 -1.19 17.56 -46.22
N VAL A 732 -1.02 16.96 -45.05
CA VAL A 732 -2.09 16.87 -44.02
C VAL A 732 -2.34 18.21 -43.31
N VAL A 733 -1.36 19.13 -43.33
CA VAL A 733 -1.48 20.43 -42.65
C VAL A 733 -2.43 21.32 -43.44
N GLN A 734 -3.56 21.69 -42.81
CA GLN A 734 -4.53 22.58 -43.40
C GLN A 734 -3.92 23.96 -43.67
N PRO A 735 -4.19 24.59 -44.83
CA PRO A 735 -3.66 25.91 -45.17
C PRO A 735 -3.99 26.99 -44.12
N ALA A 736 -5.19 26.95 -43.54
CA ALA A 736 -5.60 27.91 -42.49
C ALA A 736 -4.75 27.75 -41.22
N VAL A 737 -4.55 26.52 -40.74
CA VAL A 737 -3.68 26.23 -39.58
C VAL A 737 -2.24 26.64 -39.86
N ARG A 738 -1.71 26.28 -41.04
CA ARG A 738 -0.37 26.68 -41.49
C ARG A 738 -0.21 28.20 -41.43
N GLN A 739 -1.18 28.94 -41.96
CA GLN A 739 -1.12 30.40 -42.01
C GLN A 739 -1.19 31.02 -40.61
N VAL A 740 -2.08 30.53 -39.74
CA VAL A 740 -2.22 31.02 -38.36
C VAL A 740 -0.92 30.85 -37.58
N VAL A 741 -0.36 29.64 -37.61
CA VAL A 741 0.88 29.34 -36.88
C VAL A 741 2.08 30.07 -37.48
N ARG A 742 2.21 30.14 -38.82
CA ARG A 742 3.27 30.94 -39.45
C ARG A 742 3.17 32.39 -39.01
N SER A 743 1.98 32.99 -39.07
CA SER A 743 1.78 34.39 -38.67
C SER A 743 2.12 34.61 -37.20
N ALA A 744 1.70 33.71 -36.31
CA ALA A 744 2.05 33.76 -34.89
C ALA A 744 3.57 33.69 -34.65
N ALA A 745 4.27 32.75 -35.29
CA ALA A 745 5.72 32.66 -35.22
C ALA A 745 6.39 33.95 -35.70
N GLN A 746 5.94 34.53 -36.82
CA GLN A 746 6.50 35.78 -37.34
C GLN A 746 6.24 36.99 -36.41
N ARG A 747 5.09 37.04 -35.72
CA ARG A 747 4.76 38.11 -34.77
C ARG A 747 5.69 38.15 -33.56
N MET A 748 6.36 37.05 -33.22
CA MET A 748 7.37 37.06 -32.14
C MET A 748 8.54 38.05 -32.41
N ARG A 749 8.75 38.48 -33.67
CA ARG A 749 9.69 39.57 -33.97
C ARG A 749 9.30 40.90 -33.33
N GLU A 750 8.01 41.16 -33.14
CA GLU A 750 7.51 42.40 -32.51
C GLU A 750 8.02 42.56 -31.07
N ILE A 751 8.28 41.42 -30.39
CA ILE A 751 8.83 41.37 -29.03
C ILE A 751 10.33 41.07 -28.99
N GLY A 752 11.03 41.14 -30.12
CA GLY A 752 12.51 41.11 -30.19
C GLY A 752 13.13 39.79 -30.64
N ALA A 753 12.35 38.75 -30.92
CA ALA A 753 12.88 37.47 -31.39
C ALA A 753 13.44 37.57 -32.82
N ILE A 754 14.42 36.73 -33.13
CA ILE A 754 14.90 36.49 -34.49
C ILE A 754 14.23 35.20 -34.98
N VAL A 755 13.42 35.29 -36.03
CA VAL A 755 12.66 34.15 -36.56
C VAL A 755 13.17 33.80 -37.95
N GLU A 756 13.57 32.55 -38.18
CA GLU A 756 14.07 32.05 -39.47
C GLU A 756 13.51 30.65 -39.74
N GLU A 757 13.51 30.21 -41.00
CA GLU A 757 13.16 28.82 -41.34
C GLU A 757 14.37 27.89 -41.17
N VAL A 758 14.11 26.65 -40.79
CA VAL A 758 15.10 25.58 -40.66
C VAL A 758 14.55 24.27 -41.20
N SER A 759 15.38 23.51 -41.90
CA SER A 759 15.03 22.19 -42.43
C SER A 759 15.60 21.11 -41.52
N ILE A 760 14.73 20.17 -41.12
CA ILE A 760 15.07 18.92 -40.44
C ILE A 760 14.37 17.79 -41.21
N PRO A 761 14.93 17.32 -42.34
CA PRO A 761 14.24 16.36 -43.23
C PRO A 761 13.81 15.07 -42.51
N LEU A 762 14.63 14.62 -41.55
CA LEU A 762 14.38 13.45 -40.72
C LEU A 762 13.12 13.55 -39.85
N HIS A 763 12.55 14.74 -39.64
CA HIS A 763 11.25 14.92 -38.98
C HIS A 763 10.16 14.04 -39.62
N LEU A 764 10.17 13.91 -40.94
CA LEU A 764 9.14 13.21 -41.71
C LEU A 764 9.17 11.68 -41.51
N GLU A 765 10.29 11.12 -41.03
CA GLU A 765 10.39 9.69 -40.68
C GLU A 765 9.70 9.37 -39.35
N GLY A 766 9.50 10.40 -38.51
CA GLY A 766 9.04 10.26 -37.13
C GLY A 766 7.74 9.47 -36.95
N PRO A 767 6.67 9.73 -37.74
CA PRO A 767 5.42 8.97 -37.64
C PRO A 767 5.61 7.47 -37.83
N ALA A 768 6.48 7.05 -38.76
CA ALA A 768 6.74 5.64 -39.01
C ALA A 768 7.53 5.00 -37.86
N ILE A 769 8.58 5.68 -37.38
CA ILE A 769 9.43 5.22 -36.27
C ILE A 769 8.60 5.02 -35.00
N TRP A 770 7.85 6.05 -34.60
CA TRP A 770 6.98 6.00 -33.43
C TRP A 770 5.90 4.91 -33.55
N THR A 771 5.28 4.79 -34.73
CA THR A 771 4.24 3.76 -34.96
C THR A 771 4.79 2.37 -34.69
N ILE A 772 5.97 2.04 -35.21
CA ILE A 772 6.57 0.72 -35.00
C ILE A 772 6.93 0.48 -33.52
N GLN A 773 7.44 1.50 -32.82
CA GLN A 773 7.73 1.41 -31.38
C GLN A 773 6.47 1.09 -30.58
N GLN A 774 5.42 1.88 -30.77
CA GLN A 774 4.14 1.72 -30.08
C GLN A 774 3.40 0.44 -30.44
N ARG A 775 3.50 -0.06 -31.67
CA ARG A 775 2.89 -1.36 -32.02
C ARG A 775 3.63 -2.52 -31.36
N ILE A 776 4.95 -2.54 -31.36
CA ILE A 776 5.72 -3.65 -30.77
C ILE A 776 5.68 -3.57 -29.24
N SER A 777 6.19 -2.48 -28.64
CA SER A 777 6.24 -2.34 -27.18
C SER A 777 4.86 -2.18 -26.58
N GLY A 778 3.97 -1.38 -27.20
CA GLY A 778 2.61 -1.20 -26.69
C GLY A 778 1.79 -2.49 -26.70
N ALA A 779 1.99 -3.38 -27.69
CA ALA A 779 1.37 -4.71 -27.65
C ALA A 779 1.94 -5.57 -26.51
N ALA A 780 3.27 -5.58 -26.31
CA ALA A 780 3.88 -6.27 -25.17
C ALA A 780 3.34 -5.73 -23.84
N GLY A 781 3.21 -4.41 -23.71
CA GLY A 781 2.55 -3.74 -22.58
C GLY A 781 1.13 -4.25 -22.39
N ILE A 782 0.25 -4.12 -23.38
CA ILE A 782 -1.15 -4.57 -23.29
C ILE A 782 -1.25 -6.07 -22.98
N LEU A 783 -0.31 -6.91 -23.41
CA LEU A 783 -0.31 -8.34 -23.14
C LEU A 783 0.33 -8.75 -21.80
N GLY A 784 0.81 -7.80 -21.00
CA GLY A 784 1.46 -8.08 -19.70
C GLY A 784 2.87 -8.65 -19.85
N GLN A 785 3.52 -8.35 -20.96
CA GLN A 785 4.84 -8.86 -21.35
C GLN A 785 5.92 -7.77 -21.34
N ALA A 786 5.65 -6.57 -20.83
CA ALA A 786 6.66 -5.53 -20.67
C ALA A 786 7.59 -5.87 -19.48
N HIS A 787 8.90 -5.91 -19.71
CA HIS A 787 9.91 -6.24 -18.69
C HIS A 787 11.26 -5.55 -18.99
N GLY A 788 12.23 -5.69 -18.07
CA GLY A 788 13.62 -5.24 -18.28
C GLY A 788 13.94 -3.81 -17.84
N ARG A 789 13.07 -3.18 -17.04
CA ARG A 789 13.26 -1.82 -16.47
C ARG A 789 13.37 -1.88 -14.95
N ARG A 790 14.15 -0.97 -14.36
CA ARG A 790 14.20 -0.74 -12.90
C ARG A 790 13.20 0.34 -12.56
N VAL A 791 11.95 -0.07 -12.34
CA VAL A 791 10.78 0.79 -12.13
C VAL A 791 9.82 0.12 -11.15
N LEU A 792 8.84 0.86 -10.63
CA LEU A 792 7.70 0.26 -9.95
C LEU A 792 6.87 -0.57 -10.95
N GLY A 793 6.78 -1.87 -10.72
CA GLY A 793 5.84 -2.74 -11.44
C GLY A 793 4.44 -2.61 -10.84
N LEU A 794 3.44 -2.34 -11.67
CA LEU A 794 2.03 -2.31 -11.26
C LEU A 794 1.44 -3.74 -11.24
N THR A 795 1.96 -4.60 -10.37
CA THR A 795 1.61 -6.04 -10.32
C THR A 795 0.10 -6.30 -10.16
N GLU A 796 -0.58 -5.49 -9.34
CA GLU A 796 -2.02 -5.60 -9.11
C GLU A 796 -2.83 -5.21 -10.36
N PHE A 797 -2.34 -4.25 -11.14
CA PHE A 797 -2.93 -3.89 -12.43
C PHE A 797 -2.77 -5.05 -13.43
N GLU A 798 -1.59 -5.68 -13.48
CA GLU A 798 -1.36 -6.87 -14.30
C GLU A 798 -2.33 -7.99 -13.93
N HIS A 799 -2.50 -8.27 -12.63
CA HIS A 799 -3.48 -9.26 -12.17
C HIS A 799 -4.93 -8.88 -12.50
N ALA A 800 -5.28 -7.60 -12.44
CA ALA A 800 -6.64 -7.14 -12.73
C ALA A 800 -7.03 -7.27 -14.21
N ARG A 801 -6.05 -7.26 -15.13
CA ARG A 801 -6.26 -7.24 -16.59
C ARG A 801 -5.83 -8.52 -17.31
N LEU A 802 -5.43 -9.56 -16.57
CA LEU A 802 -5.03 -10.86 -17.12
C LEU A 802 -5.87 -11.98 -16.52
N PRO A 803 -6.10 -13.09 -17.25
CA PRO A 803 -5.68 -13.34 -18.64
C PRO A 803 -6.59 -12.67 -19.68
N TRP A 804 -6.07 -12.55 -20.90
CA TRP A 804 -6.86 -12.15 -22.06
C TRP A 804 -7.77 -13.29 -22.53
N THR A 805 -9.00 -12.95 -22.89
CA THR A 805 -10.04 -13.84 -23.42
C THR A 805 -10.64 -13.23 -24.69
N ALA A 806 -11.38 -14.02 -25.46
CA ALA A 806 -12.10 -13.48 -26.62
C ALA A 806 -13.10 -12.37 -26.22
N ASP A 807 -13.76 -12.50 -25.06
CA ASP A 807 -14.76 -11.54 -24.58
C ASP A 807 -14.11 -10.18 -24.24
N ASN A 808 -13.12 -10.15 -23.34
CA ASN A 808 -12.49 -8.90 -22.93
C ASN A 808 -11.73 -8.23 -24.09
N PHE A 809 -11.09 -8.99 -24.98
CA PHE A 809 -10.43 -8.45 -26.16
C PHE A 809 -11.43 -7.80 -27.13
N SER A 810 -12.63 -8.38 -27.29
CA SER A 810 -13.66 -7.84 -28.19
C SER A 810 -14.23 -6.49 -27.74
N LYS A 811 -14.15 -6.18 -26.45
CA LYS A 811 -14.61 -4.90 -25.84
C LYS A 811 -13.64 -3.75 -26.06
N LEU A 812 -12.37 -4.04 -26.36
CA LEU A 812 -11.39 -3.01 -26.67
C LEU A 812 -11.82 -2.17 -27.87
N PHE A 813 -11.52 -0.89 -27.82
CA PHE A 813 -11.73 -0.03 -28.98
C PHE A 813 -10.83 -0.50 -30.15
N PRO A 814 -11.27 -0.36 -31.43
CA PRO A 814 -10.51 -0.87 -32.57
C PRO A 814 -9.06 -0.39 -32.66
N SER A 815 -8.72 0.80 -32.15
CA SER A 815 -7.33 1.27 -32.11
C SER A 815 -6.45 0.43 -31.19
N THR A 816 -6.94 0.05 -30.03
CA THR A 816 -6.23 -0.79 -29.06
C THR A 816 -6.11 -2.23 -29.57
N GLN A 817 -7.18 -2.78 -30.15
CA GLN A 817 -7.12 -4.09 -30.82
C GLN A 817 -6.06 -4.10 -31.93
N ASN A 818 -6.04 -3.04 -32.73
CA ASN A 818 -5.07 -2.87 -33.82
C ASN A 818 -3.64 -2.69 -33.31
N THR A 819 -3.42 -2.13 -32.11
CA THR A 819 -2.10 -2.15 -31.46
C THR A 819 -1.61 -3.58 -31.26
N VAL A 820 -2.43 -4.42 -30.62
CA VAL A 820 -2.08 -5.80 -30.31
C VAL A 820 -1.85 -6.63 -31.58
N ILE A 821 -2.78 -6.56 -32.54
CA ILE A 821 -2.71 -7.33 -33.80
C ILE A 821 -1.43 -6.99 -34.57
N ASN A 822 -1.15 -5.69 -34.74
CA ASN A 822 0.05 -5.26 -35.46
C ASN A 822 1.33 -5.60 -34.69
N GLY A 823 1.33 -5.49 -33.36
CA GLY A 823 2.48 -5.84 -32.53
C GLY A 823 2.86 -7.30 -32.63
N LEU A 824 1.87 -8.20 -32.59
CA LEU A 824 2.07 -9.63 -32.81
C LEU A 824 2.62 -9.91 -34.21
N TYR A 825 2.03 -9.29 -35.25
CA TYR A 825 2.51 -9.41 -36.62
C TYR A 825 3.96 -8.94 -36.78
N LEU A 826 4.29 -7.76 -36.25
CA LEU A 826 5.63 -7.17 -36.35
C LEU A 826 6.67 -7.99 -35.60
N SER A 827 6.34 -8.46 -34.39
CA SER A 827 7.25 -9.28 -33.57
C SER A 827 7.57 -10.62 -34.24
N GLN A 828 6.61 -11.21 -34.94
CA GLN A 828 6.80 -12.47 -35.67
C GLN A 828 7.57 -12.30 -36.98
N ASN A 829 7.29 -11.24 -37.74
CA ASN A 829 7.77 -11.12 -39.13
C ASN A 829 8.99 -10.20 -39.30
N PHE A 830 9.31 -9.35 -38.31
CA PHE A 830 10.38 -8.36 -38.40
C PHE A 830 11.30 -8.39 -37.14
N PRO A 831 12.03 -9.50 -36.90
CA PRO A 831 12.92 -9.61 -35.76
C PRO A 831 13.99 -8.50 -35.77
N GLY A 832 14.23 -7.89 -34.60
CA GLY A 832 15.20 -6.79 -34.44
C GLY A 832 14.72 -5.42 -34.91
N LEU A 833 13.50 -5.30 -35.46
CA LEU A 833 12.98 -4.04 -35.98
C LEU A 833 12.85 -2.96 -34.90
N TYR A 834 12.42 -3.31 -33.69
CA TYR A 834 12.36 -2.37 -32.57
C TYR A 834 13.75 -1.78 -32.22
N GLY A 835 14.81 -2.59 -32.25
CA GLY A 835 16.17 -2.07 -32.06
C GLY A 835 16.58 -1.07 -33.14
N LYS A 836 16.13 -1.28 -34.39
CA LYS A 836 16.37 -0.34 -35.49
C LYS A 836 15.64 0.99 -35.29
N THR A 837 14.40 0.98 -34.79
CA THR A 837 13.66 2.23 -34.52
C THR A 837 14.33 3.06 -33.43
N VAL A 838 14.87 2.43 -32.38
CA VAL A 838 15.65 3.12 -31.34
C VAL A 838 16.89 3.79 -31.93
N ASN A 839 17.64 3.10 -32.79
CA ASN A 839 18.85 3.67 -33.44
C ASN A 839 18.52 4.85 -34.35
N ILE A 840 17.45 4.75 -35.15
CA ILE A 840 17.00 5.85 -36.01
C ILE A 840 16.43 6.99 -35.16
N GLY A 841 15.67 6.71 -34.11
CA GLY A 841 15.17 7.72 -33.17
C GLY A 841 16.29 8.57 -32.58
N ARG A 842 17.43 7.95 -32.22
CA ARG A 842 18.65 8.66 -31.84
C ARG A 842 19.18 9.56 -32.98
N GLN A 843 19.25 9.05 -34.21
CA GLN A 843 19.71 9.86 -35.35
C GLN A 843 18.82 11.09 -35.56
N ILE A 844 17.51 10.94 -35.42
CA ILE A 844 16.56 12.05 -35.52
C ILE A 844 16.78 13.04 -34.36
N ARG A 845 17.01 12.54 -33.14
CA ARG A 845 17.35 13.39 -31.99
C ARG A 845 18.59 14.23 -32.25
N ASP A 846 19.66 13.61 -32.75
CA ASP A 846 20.93 14.30 -33.04
C ASP A 846 20.71 15.43 -34.08
N ALA A 847 19.79 15.25 -35.05
CA ALA A 847 19.42 16.28 -36.02
C ALA A 847 18.63 17.45 -35.42
N TYR A 848 17.75 17.20 -34.44
CA TYR A 848 17.07 18.26 -33.69
C TYR A 848 18.05 19.05 -32.84
N GLU A 849 18.95 18.37 -32.12
CA GLU A 849 19.97 19.01 -31.30
C GLU A 849 20.94 19.85 -32.15
N ASP A 850 21.32 19.38 -33.35
CA ASP A 850 22.12 20.17 -34.30
C ASP A 850 21.42 21.48 -34.68
N ALA A 851 20.12 21.44 -35.01
CA ALA A 851 19.34 22.65 -35.25
C ALA A 851 19.29 23.58 -34.02
N LEU A 852 19.17 23.01 -32.82
CA LEU A 852 19.13 23.73 -31.54
C LEU A 852 20.49 24.28 -31.08
N THR A 853 21.58 23.97 -31.79
CA THR A 853 22.84 24.73 -31.64
C THR A 853 22.76 26.12 -32.28
N ARG A 854 21.89 26.28 -33.29
CA ARG A 854 21.71 27.53 -34.06
C ARG A 854 20.51 28.33 -33.60
N PHE A 855 19.49 27.66 -33.08
CA PHE A 855 18.24 28.23 -32.60
C PHE A 855 18.03 27.93 -31.12
N ASP A 856 17.48 28.87 -30.37
CA ASP A 856 17.15 28.64 -28.95
C ASP A 856 15.95 27.74 -28.75
N VAL A 857 14.96 27.87 -29.65
CA VAL A 857 13.79 27.01 -29.74
C VAL A 857 13.39 26.80 -31.20
N LEU A 858 12.66 25.73 -31.45
CA LEU A 858 12.02 25.45 -32.73
C LEU A 858 10.50 25.57 -32.60
N VAL A 859 9.82 25.94 -33.68
CA VAL A 859 8.35 26.06 -33.73
C VAL A 859 7.75 25.42 -34.97
N MET A 860 6.56 24.86 -34.81
CA MET A 860 5.71 24.29 -35.87
C MET A 860 4.26 24.19 -35.39
N PRO A 861 3.26 23.93 -36.27
CA PRO A 861 1.90 23.64 -35.83
C PRO A 861 1.89 22.42 -34.90
N THR A 862 1.17 22.48 -33.78
CA THR A 862 1.04 21.32 -32.89
C THR A 862 0.27 20.21 -33.59
N THR A 863 -0.90 20.54 -34.12
CA THR A 863 -1.74 19.65 -34.92
C THR A 863 -1.84 20.16 -36.35
N PRO A 864 -1.93 19.29 -37.37
CA PRO A 864 -2.04 19.71 -38.76
C PRO A 864 -3.40 20.36 -39.09
N TYR A 865 -4.42 20.12 -38.28
CA TYR A 865 -5.76 20.66 -38.41
C TYR A 865 -6.36 21.00 -37.04
N VAL A 866 -7.42 21.82 -37.04
CA VAL A 866 -8.24 22.10 -35.84
C VAL A 866 -9.07 20.87 -35.44
N ALA A 867 -9.80 20.93 -34.33
CA ALA A 867 -10.54 19.78 -33.85
C ALA A 867 -11.47 19.22 -34.94
N PRO A 868 -11.39 17.91 -35.27
CA PRO A 868 -12.30 17.25 -36.20
C PRO A 868 -13.64 16.94 -35.51
N LYS A 869 -14.68 16.68 -36.30
CA LYS A 869 -15.92 16.08 -35.75
C LYS A 869 -15.63 14.71 -35.13
N HIS A 870 -16.44 14.31 -34.16
CA HIS A 870 -16.37 12.95 -33.62
C HIS A 870 -16.58 11.91 -34.72
N GLY A 871 -15.87 10.79 -34.59
CA GLY A 871 -16.10 9.63 -35.43
C GLY A 871 -17.33 8.83 -35.02
N SER A 872 -17.50 7.68 -35.66
CA SER A 872 -18.52 6.69 -35.30
C SER A 872 -17.87 5.38 -34.86
N ARG A 873 -18.54 4.67 -33.94
CA ARG A 873 -18.15 3.31 -33.50
C ARG A 873 -18.59 2.25 -34.54
N GLY A 874 -18.12 2.42 -35.76
CA GLY A 874 -18.43 1.57 -36.91
C GLY A 874 -17.33 0.54 -37.18
N SER A 875 -17.00 0.35 -38.46
CA SER A 875 -15.85 -0.49 -38.85
C SER A 875 -14.54 0.03 -38.23
N PRO A 876 -13.52 -0.83 -38.03
CA PRO A 876 -12.21 -0.37 -37.56
C PRO A 876 -11.65 0.79 -38.39
N ARG A 877 -11.78 0.75 -39.72
CA ARG A 877 -11.29 1.82 -40.62
C ARG A 877 -11.98 3.16 -40.35
N SER A 878 -13.32 3.18 -40.28
CA SER A 878 -14.08 4.41 -40.02
C SER A 878 -13.81 4.99 -38.63
N CYS A 879 -13.41 4.16 -37.65
CA CYS A 879 -13.01 4.65 -36.33
C CYS A 879 -11.70 5.48 -36.36
N PHE A 880 -10.82 5.26 -37.34
CA PHE A 880 -9.54 5.99 -37.42
C PHE A 880 -9.65 7.29 -38.21
N GLU A 881 -10.56 7.37 -39.18
CA GLU A 881 -10.68 8.48 -40.16
C GLU A 881 -10.54 9.89 -39.57
N PRO A 882 -11.22 10.25 -38.46
CA PRO A 882 -11.17 11.62 -37.93
C PRO A 882 -9.79 12.04 -37.40
N SER A 883 -8.91 11.09 -37.08
CA SER A 883 -7.63 11.32 -36.38
C SER A 883 -6.39 11.03 -37.23
N ILE A 884 -6.58 10.68 -38.51
CA ILE A 884 -5.47 10.33 -39.40
C ILE A 884 -4.49 11.50 -39.51
N GLY A 885 -3.23 11.22 -39.20
CA GLY A 885 -2.14 12.19 -39.28
C GLY A 885 -2.13 13.25 -38.16
N LEU A 886 -3.01 13.18 -37.17
CA LEU A 886 -3.10 14.20 -36.12
C LEU A 886 -1.79 14.34 -35.30
N THR A 887 -1.00 13.27 -35.20
CA THR A 887 0.24 13.21 -34.42
C THR A 887 1.53 13.42 -35.24
N THR A 888 1.43 13.81 -36.52
CA THR A 888 2.62 13.87 -37.40
C THR A 888 3.72 14.78 -36.87
N ASN A 889 3.36 15.88 -36.19
CA ASN A 889 4.30 16.84 -35.63
C ASN A 889 4.64 16.60 -34.14
N THR A 890 3.85 15.78 -33.43
CA THR A 890 3.99 15.60 -31.98
C THR A 890 4.76 14.34 -31.61
N ALA A 891 4.49 13.22 -32.30
CA ALA A 891 4.97 11.90 -31.92
C ALA A 891 6.49 11.77 -31.91
N ILE A 892 7.17 12.40 -32.88
CA ILE A 892 8.64 12.32 -32.98
C ILE A 892 9.36 12.97 -31.80
N LEU A 893 8.71 13.90 -31.09
CA LEU A 893 9.29 14.53 -29.92
C LEU A 893 9.18 13.66 -28.65
N ASN A 894 8.36 12.61 -28.68
CA ASN A 894 8.38 11.56 -27.67
C ASN A 894 9.61 10.68 -27.89
N VAL A 895 9.79 10.20 -29.13
CA VAL A 895 10.93 9.34 -29.53
C VAL A 895 12.28 10.01 -29.27
N THR A 896 12.38 11.30 -29.57
CA THR A 896 13.64 12.05 -29.39
C THR A 896 13.82 12.58 -27.96
N GLY A 897 12.74 12.63 -27.17
CA GLY A 897 12.75 13.07 -25.78
C GLY A 897 12.74 14.58 -25.54
N HIS A 898 12.80 15.41 -26.59
CA HIS A 898 12.87 16.89 -26.45
C HIS A 898 11.65 17.48 -25.73
N PRO A 899 11.84 18.51 -24.88
CA PRO A 899 10.72 19.21 -24.26
C PRO A 899 9.92 19.98 -25.31
N ALA A 900 8.60 19.90 -25.22
CA ALA A 900 7.69 20.54 -26.15
C ALA A 900 6.42 21.05 -25.46
N MET A 901 6.03 22.30 -25.77
CA MET A 901 4.80 22.93 -25.29
C MET A 901 3.87 23.21 -26.45
N SER A 902 2.61 22.81 -26.35
CA SER A 902 1.53 23.38 -27.19
C SER A 902 0.98 24.63 -26.53
N LEU A 903 0.90 25.72 -27.29
CA LEU A 903 0.41 27.02 -26.86
C LEU A 903 -0.66 27.50 -27.86
N PRO A 904 -1.82 27.99 -27.40
CA PRO A 904 -2.84 28.52 -28.31
C PRO A 904 -2.38 29.84 -28.94
N VAL A 905 -2.57 29.96 -30.26
CA VAL A 905 -2.09 31.12 -31.04
C VAL A 905 -3.15 31.76 -31.93
N GLY A 906 -4.35 31.18 -32.01
CA GLY A 906 -5.47 31.73 -32.75
C GLY A 906 -6.54 30.69 -33.09
N PHE A 907 -7.32 30.96 -34.13
CA PHE A 907 -8.42 30.12 -34.57
C PHE A 907 -8.35 29.86 -36.08
N ALA A 908 -8.85 28.70 -36.50
CA ALA A 908 -9.07 28.38 -37.91
C ALA A 908 -10.42 27.66 -38.09
N SER A 909 -10.98 27.78 -39.29
CA SER A 909 -12.25 27.13 -39.63
C SER A 909 -12.12 25.60 -39.62
N ALA A 910 -13.15 24.92 -39.13
CA ALA A 910 -13.26 23.46 -39.24
C ALA A 910 -13.36 23.03 -40.70
N LYS A 911 -12.84 21.84 -41.02
CA LYS A 911 -12.85 21.31 -42.39
C LYS A 911 -14.27 20.98 -42.85
N GLU A 912 -15.07 20.45 -41.92
CA GLU A 912 -16.41 19.95 -42.14
C GLU A 912 -17.45 21.08 -42.18
N ASP A 913 -17.17 22.21 -41.55
CA ASP A 913 -18.05 23.37 -41.46
C ASP A 913 -17.23 24.66 -41.32
N ALA A 914 -17.18 25.46 -42.39
CA ALA A 914 -16.39 26.69 -42.41
C ALA A 914 -16.91 27.78 -41.46
N SER A 915 -18.17 27.67 -40.99
CA SER A 915 -18.76 28.61 -40.02
C SER A 915 -18.26 28.39 -38.60
N ILE A 916 -17.71 27.21 -38.31
CA ILE A 916 -17.18 26.83 -37.01
C ILE A 916 -15.68 27.16 -36.98
N CYS A 917 -15.25 27.97 -36.03
CA CYS A 917 -13.85 28.32 -35.81
C CYS A 917 -13.36 27.72 -34.50
N LEU A 918 -12.25 26.97 -34.58
CA LEU A 918 -11.72 26.18 -33.48
C LEU A 918 -10.27 26.57 -33.18
N PRO A 919 -9.79 26.34 -31.94
CA PRO A 919 -8.45 26.73 -31.54
C PRO A 919 -7.34 26.09 -32.39
N VAL A 920 -6.25 26.85 -32.55
CA VAL A 920 -5.02 26.42 -33.21
C VAL A 920 -3.86 26.52 -32.23
N GLY A 921 -3.16 25.41 -32.02
CA GLY A 921 -1.93 25.35 -31.23
C GLY A 921 -0.66 25.47 -32.07
N MET A 922 0.31 26.22 -31.55
CA MET A 922 1.70 26.20 -31.99
C MET A 922 2.54 25.45 -30.96
N GLN A 923 3.37 24.54 -31.44
CA GLN A 923 4.28 23.78 -30.60
C GLN A 923 5.65 24.48 -30.55
N ILE A 924 6.14 24.77 -29.34
CA ILE A 924 7.49 25.29 -29.07
C ILE A 924 8.35 24.14 -28.54
N ILE A 925 9.54 23.98 -29.10
CA ILE A 925 10.42 22.82 -28.87
C ILE A 925 11.78 23.33 -28.43
N GLY A 926 12.32 22.79 -27.33
CA GLY A 926 13.64 23.13 -26.82
C GLY A 926 14.63 21.96 -26.96
N GLY A 927 15.90 22.22 -26.67
CA GLY A 927 16.89 21.17 -26.46
C GLY A 927 16.61 20.34 -25.22
N LEU A 928 17.20 19.15 -25.15
CA LEU A 928 17.11 18.31 -23.96
C LEU A 928 17.55 19.07 -22.72
N TRP A 929 16.76 18.98 -21.64
CA TRP A 929 16.96 19.70 -20.38
C TRP A 929 16.86 21.23 -20.49
N GLN A 930 16.37 21.76 -21.62
CA GLN A 930 16.13 23.18 -21.83
C GLN A 930 14.64 23.56 -21.76
N ASP A 931 13.85 22.83 -20.95
CA ASP A 931 12.44 23.10 -20.68
C ASP A 931 12.18 24.58 -20.31
N MET A 932 13.11 25.21 -19.60
CA MET A 932 13.03 26.63 -19.24
C MET A 932 13.01 27.56 -20.47
N LYS A 933 13.71 27.23 -21.56
CA LYS A 933 13.66 28.03 -22.79
C LYS A 933 12.27 27.95 -23.44
N VAL A 934 11.69 26.76 -23.47
CA VAL A 934 10.31 26.54 -23.97
C VAL A 934 9.31 27.35 -23.15
N LEU A 935 9.40 27.25 -21.82
CA LEU A 935 8.57 28.03 -20.89
C LEU A 935 8.74 29.54 -21.07
N ARG A 936 9.98 30.03 -21.23
CA ARG A 936 10.26 31.46 -21.41
C ARG A 936 9.63 32.01 -22.68
N VAL A 937 9.75 31.30 -23.80
CA VAL A 937 9.16 31.72 -25.07
C VAL A 937 7.63 31.66 -25.01
N GLY A 938 7.07 30.59 -24.44
CA GLY A 938 5.63 30.47 -24.23
C GLY A 938 5.06 31.60 -23.35
N HIS A 939 5.73 31.91 -22.24
CA HIS A 939 5.31 32.96 -21.32
C HIS A 939 5.41 34.35 -21.96
N ALA A 940 6.45 34.61 -22.76
CA ALA A 940 6.57 35.85 -23.50
C ALA A 940 5.44 36.03 -24.53
N TRP A 941 5.06 34.96 -25.23
CA TRP A 941 3.88 35.00 -26.12
C TRP A 941 2.60 35.31 -25.34
N GLU A 942 2.29 34.53 -24.31
CA GLU A 942 1.10 34.67 -23.48
C GLU A 942 0.95 36.07 -22.87
N SER A 943 2.07 36.69 -22.47
CA SER A 943 2.06 38.00 -21.81
C SER A 943 1.93 39.19 -22.78
N ASN A 944 2.20 38.99 -24.07
CA ASN A 944 2.21 40.08 -25.05
C ASN A 944 1.07 39.98 -26.07
N PHE A 945 0.48 38.79 -26.26
CA PHE A 945 -0.52 38.55 -27.30
C PHE A 945 -1.76 37.86 -26.73
N ASP A 946 -2.92 38.49 -26.91
CA ASP A 946 -4.20 37.85 -26.67
C ASP A 946 -4.65 37.06 -27.91
N TRP A 947 -4.50 35.74 -27.87
CA TRP A 947 -4.92 34.86 -28.96
C TRP A 947 -6.45 34.77 -29.09
N MET A 948 -7.21 35.10 -28.03
CA MET A 948 -8.67 35.09 -28.06
C MET A 948 -9.22 36.25 -28.88
N SER A 949 -8.45 37.34 -29.05
CA SER A 949 -8.85 38.49 -29.86
C SER A 949 -9.02 38.15 -31.35
N SER A 950 -8.49 37.01 -31.81
CA SER A 950 -8.69 36.53 -33.18
C SER A 950 -9.89 35.59 -33.34
N LYS A 951 -10.66 35.32 -32.26
CA LYS A 951 -11.88 34.53 -32.36
C LYS A 951 -12.91 35.34 -33.18
N PRO A 952 -13.44 34.80 -34.30
CA PRO A 952 -14.50 35.48 -35.04
C PRO A 952 -15.75 35.67 -34.17
N GLU A 953 -16.45 36.79 -34.31
CA GLU A 953 -17.75 36.99 -33.67
C GLU A 953 -18.73 35.92 -34.18
N GLY A 954 -19.11 34.99 -33.30
CA GLY A 954 -20.05 33.91 -33.55
C GLY A 954 -20.86 33.63 -32.29
N PRO A 955 -21.96 32.85 -32.37
CA PRO A 955 -22.82 32.61 -31.22
C PRO A 955 -22.02 31.95 -30.09
N ASP A 956 -21.81 32.68 -29.00
CA ASP A 956 -21.17 32.18 -27.77
C ASP A 956 -22.14 31.21 -27.08
N VAL A 957 -21.97 29.91 -27.31
CA VAL A 957 -22.87 28.90 -26.73
C VAL A 957 -22.55 28.58 -25.25
N VAL A 958 -21.32 28.79 -24.77
CA VAL A 958 -20.89 28.16 -23.50
C VAL A 958 -20.59 29.14 -22.35
N ARG A 959 -20.32 30.42 -22.61
CA ARG A 959 -19.87 31.33 -21.53
C ARG A 959 -20.99 31.80 -20.59
N ASN A 960 -22.25 31.77 -21.02
CA ASN A 960 -23.37 32.32 -20.24
C ASN A 960 -24.21 31.27 -19.49
N ALA A 961 -24.15 29.98 -19.84
CA ALA A 961 -25.05 28.98 -19.25
C ALA A 961 -24.54 28.34 -17.95
N LEU A 962 -23.22 28.28 -17.72
CA LEU A 962 -22.64 27.55 -16.57
C LEU A 962 -22.26 28.42 -15.37
N LEU A 963 -22.24 29.75 -15.53
CA LEU A 963 -21.95 30.68 -14.43
C LEU A 963 -23.18 31.00 -13.56
N GLU A 964 -24.39 30.63 -14.00
CA GLU A 964 -25.63 30.84 -13.23
C GLU A 964 -26.02 29.63 -12.36
N ASP A 965 -25.59 28.40 -12.70
CA ASP A 965 -26.05 27.17 -12.03
C ASP A 965 -25.04 26.52 -11.05
N VAL A 966 -23.82 27.06 -10.91
CA VAL A 966 -22.88 26.64 -9.87
C VAL A 966 -22.55 27.87 -9.04
N GLY A 967 -23.08 27.93 -7.81
CA GLY A 967 -23.01 29.07 -6.89
C GLY A 967 -21.60 29.46 -6.41
N ILE A 968 -20.71 29.77 -7.34
CA ILE A 968 -19.39 30.34 -7.12
C ILE A 968 -19.50 31.80 -7.55
N GLY A 969 -19.93 32.64 -6.60
CA GLY A 969 -19.99 34.08 -6.79
C GLY A 969 -18.63 34.64 -7.19
N LYS A 970 -18.63 35.58 -8.15
CA LYS A 970 -17.47 36.41 -8.48
C LYS A 970 -16.89 37.00 -7.19
N MET A 971 -15.69 36.58 -6.81
CA MET A 971 -14.91 37.27 -5.79
C MET A 971 -14.39 38.58 -6.40
N ASP A 972 -15.00 39.68 -6.01
CA ASP A 972 -14.47 41.01 -6.24
C ASP A 972 -13.20 41.19 -5.39
N GLU A 973 -12.09 41.55 -6.04
CA GLU A 973 -10.85 41.92 -5.38
C GLU A 973 -11.06 43.24 -4.61
N LYS A 974 -11.38 43.16 -3.31
CA LYS A 974 -10.87 44.05 -2.23
C LYS A 974 -11.61 43.83 -0.89
N GLN A 975 -10.79 43.66 0.15
CA GLN A 975 -11.02 43.74 1.61
C GLN A 975 -11.29 42.43 2.38
N PRO A 976 -10.59 42.23 3.53
CA PRO A 976 -10.73 41.02 4.36
C PRO A 976 -11.86 41.21 5.38
N ILE A 977 -12.69 40.17 5.60
CA ILE A 977 -13.70 40.16 6.65
C ILE A 977 -13.52 38.91 7.53
N THR A 978 -13.53 39.17 8.85
CA THR A 978 -13.44 38.26 9.99
C THR A 978 -14.73 37.45 10.21
N LEU A 979 -14.58 36.19 10.61
CA LEU A 979 -15.66 35.25 10.93
C LEU A 979 -16.23 35.49 12.34
N GLU A 980 -17.54 35.72 12.44
CA GLU A 980 -18.32 35.46 13.67
C GLU A 980 -19.47 34.48 13.37
N GLN A 981 -19.71 33.64 14.38
CA GLN A 981 -20.55 32.45 14.38
C GLN A 981 -22.04 32.77 14.41
N THR A 982 -22.85 32.06 13.62
CA THR A 982 -24.27 31.83 13.97
C THR A 982 -24.75 30.46 13.49
N THR A 983 -25.22 29.66 14.44
CA THR A 983 -25.98 28.39 14.33
C THR A 983 -27.31 28.54 13.59
N PRO A 984 -27.81 27.53 12.85
CA PRO A 984 -29.13 27.57 12.24
C PRO A 984 -30.21 26.95 13.16
N VAL A 985 -31.34 27.66 13.28
CA VAL A 985 -32.61 27.11 13.79
C VAL A 985 -33.47 26.74 12.58
N VAL A 986 -33.95 25.50 12.59
CA VAL A 986 -34.88 24.93 11.62
C VAL A 986 -36.31 25.33 12.00
N THR A 987 -37.08 25.86 11.06
CA THR A 987 -38.54 25.77 11.08
C THR A 987 -39.07 25.52 9.67
N THR A 988 -39.91 24.50 9.59
CA THR A 988 -40.77 24.08 8.49
C THR A 988 -41.81 25.14 8.14
N ASP A 989 -42.17 25.28 6.86
CA ASP A 989 -43.54 24.99 6.37
C ASP A 989 -43.71 25.33 4.87
N VAL A 990 -44.12 24.28 4.14
CA VAL A 990 -45.13 24.19 3.07
C VAL A 990 -45.68 25.52 2.51
N ILE A 991 -45.46 25.78 1.21
CA ILE A 991 -46.36 25.54 0.04
C ILE A 991 -45.50 25.54 -1.22
#